data_AF-A0A2G2VIZ0-F1
#
_entry.id   AF-A0A2G2VIZ0-F1
#
_cell.length_a   1.000
_cell.length_b   1.000
_cell.length_c   1.000
_cell.angle_alpha   90.00
_cell.angle_beta   90.00
_cell.angle_gamma   90.00
#
_symmetry.space_group_name_H-M   'P 1'
#
loop_
_entity.id
_entity.type
_entity.pdbx_description
1 polymer ?
#
loop_
_entity_poly.entity_id
_entity_poly.type
_entity_poly.pdbx_seq_one_letter_code
_entity_poly.pdbx_strand_id
1 'polypeptide(L)'
;MVSKIFSLLQFFTLFTITFASTEEATALLKWKATFKNQNNSLLASWQPSSGACSGWYGVICFNGRVNRLNITNASVFGTLYDFPFSSLPFLEYFEFSVNNLSGTIPPDIGNLTNLIYLDLSINQISGIIPPQIGSLARLQNLYLADNHLIGSIPEEIGYLRSLTELDLSTNSLNGSIPPSLGNLNKLTLLYLYENNLSGPIPEEIGYLRSLTALALSTNSLNGSIPPSLGNLNNLSLLYLFQNQLSGSIPEEIGYLRSLTELALSTNSLNGSIPASLGNLYNLTLLLLYENQLSGSIPEEIGQLRSLTELALYTNSLNGSIPALLGNLNSLSHLYLFENQLSGSIPEEICQLRSLTKLYLSNNSLNGSIPASLGNLNNLTLLSLYENHLSGYIPPEIGYLRSLTQLDLSTNSLNGSIPPSLGNLNNLTLLSLYENQLSGPIPSELGNLKNLIGLRLSNNQLSGPILSELGNLKNLSSLDLSNNQLSSLIPSVLGNLKNLSGLRLSNNQLSGPILSELGNLKNLSSLDLSNNQLTGSIPSSFGNLRNLRTLFLGNNNLTTEGIPSFICNLTSLGVLNLSRINLKGKILQCLGNISGLRYVKMSHNNLSGELPPSICNLTSLEILDLGRNHIMGAIPQCFGNMSGHLEVLDMQHNNLSGILPTTFSIGSALRSFNLQGNKLEGKIPRSLENCQRLEVLDLGNNLLNDTFSMLLGTLRELRVLSLRSNKLHGPITTLGSEYMFLELRILDLSRNDFSKNLSTGPIPPSLGRLSSVESLDLSGNHLVGEIPPQFASLTALEVLNLSSNHLEGCIPQGNQFHTFENNSYEGNDGLRGFPLSKGCGNHGHDSASEKTYAESALDEESNSEFLNDFWKAALMGDGTQNYDGKEKEAAKAKELQKKQQSHLENLPMEQDLISGTYSKVKHAAVDFHFVRHHVDIKKVRVVHVHAADQITDTLTKALSKLAFEKNLFKLGLVIHRLTRGGVLTHPVSNIGYLCMGNNSLNGSIPFSLRNLRNLSILSLNNNHLTTGYIPKEIGYLRAVTYLHLNDNSLNGSIPTIPYLHDNHLYGPIPEEIGYLWSSLHWHADLKHSKVWNLETLECLQVLTDHTSVVMSVLCWDQFLLSCSPDKTIKVWAANESGNLEVTYTNQEERADDCACSLPPSVLLPTTNMEEFVKQLIPALSTHFLPVVIERVGGIRVQDGVVLDPPINDDDVDS
;
A
#
# COMPACT_ATOMS: atom_id res chain seq x y z
N MET A 1 97.57 -7.68 29.47
CA MET A 1 96.52 -6.77 30.00
C MET A 1 95.15 -7.12 29.41
N VAL A 2 94.71 -8.40 29.47
CA VAL A 2 93.53 -8.90 28.72
C VAL A 2 92.48 -9.59 29.62
N SER A 3 92.85 -10.00 30.85
CA SER A 3 91.99 -10.83 31.72
C SER A 3 91.01 -10.07 32.63
N LYS A 4 90.88 -8.73 32.53
CA LYS A 4 90.01 -7.93 33.43
C LYS A 4 88.80 -7.26 32.76
N ILE A 5 88.64 -7.37 31.44
CA ILE A 5 87.50 -6.80 30.73
C ILE A 5 86.42 -7.87 30.46
N PHE A 6 86.80 -9.14 30.25
CA PHE A 6 85.84 -10.22 30.02
C PHE A 6 84.95 -10.56 31.23
N SER A 7 85.45 -10.41 32.47
CA SER A 7 84.64 -10.71 33.67
C SER A 7 83.56 -9.68 34.01
N LEU A 8 83.59 -8.46 33.45
CA LEU A 8 82.47 -7.52 33.61
C LEU A 8 81.35 -7.77 32.58
N LEU A 9 81.69 -8.25 31.37
CA LEU A 9 80.71 -8.52 30.32
C LEU A 9 79.89 -9.80 30.57
N GLN A 10 80.43 -10.79 31.28
CA GLN A 10 79.65 -11.97 31.70
C GLN A 10 78.80 -11.75 32.97
N PHE A 11 79.06 -10.71 33.76
CA PHE A 11 78.27 -10.41 34.96
C PHE A 11 76.98 -9.61 34.66
N PHE A 12 76.91 -8.89 33.54
CA PHE A 12 75.72 -8.11 33.14
C PHE A 12 74.75 -8.86 32.22
N THR A 13 75.15 -9.98 31.64
CA THR A 13 74.31 -10.77 30.70
C THR A 13 73.47 -11.88 31.35
N LEU A 14 73.65 -12.13 32.65
CA LEU A 14 72.96 -13.21 33.39
C LEU A 14 71.88 -12.71 34.37
N PHE A 15 71.70 -11.40 34.54
CA PHE A 15 70.83 -10.82 35.57
C PHE A 15 69.77 -9.83 35.08
N THR A 16 69.66 -9.58 33.77
CA THR A 16 68.77 -8.56 33.20
C THR A 16 67.48 -9.13 32.57
N ILE A 17 67.39 -10.43 32.33
CA ILE A 17 66.26 -11.05 31.61
C ILE A 17 65.10 -11.42 32.56
N THR A 18 65.39 -11.76 33.82
CA THR A 18 64.35 -12.21 34.78
C THR A 18 63.48 -11.08 35.32
N PHE A 19 64.05 -9.90 35.58
CA PHE A 19 63.36 -8.80 36.25
C PHE A 19 62.28 -8.12 35.38
N ALA A 20 62.49 -7.99 34.07
CA ALA A 20 61.57 -7.28 33.20
C ALA A 20 60.17 -7.94 33.13
N SER A 21 60.12 -9.28 33.11
CA SER A 21 58.85 -10.03 33.17
C SER A 21 58.08 -9.84 34.48
N THR A 22 58.76 -9.41 35.55
CA THR A 22 58.18 -9.19 36.88
C THR A 22 57.51 -7.82 36.98
N GLU A 23 58.05 -6.80 36.29
CA GLU A 23 57.40 -5.49 36.14
C GLU A 23 56.12 -5.61 35.30
N GLU A 24 56.21 -6.31 34.16
CA GLU A 24 55.06 -6.62 33.29
C GLU A 24 53.98 -7.42 34.04
N ALA A 25 54.38 -8.43 34.83
CA ALA A 25 53.48 -9.18 35.71
C ALA A 25 52.78 -8.28 36.75
N THR A 26 53.53 -7.38 37.40
CA THR A 26 52.98 -6.48 38.42
C THR A 26 51.95 -5.53 37.83
N ALA A 27 52.22 -5.01 36.63
CA ALA A 27 51.31 -4.13 35.91
C ALA A 27 50.02 -4.87 35.46
N LEU A 28 50.15 -6.08 34.92
CA LEU A 28 49.02 -6.92 34.53
C LEU A 28 48.16 -7.37 35.73
N LEU A 29 48.78 -7.65 36.89
CA LEU A 29 48.05 -7.96 38.13
C LEU A 29 47.29 -6.76 38.68
N LYS A 30 47.88 -5.54 38.59
CA LYS A 30 47.18 -4.30 38.96
C LYS A 30 45.94 -4.09 38.09
N TRP A 31 46.02 -4.34 36.79
CA TRP A 31 44.86 -4.27 35.89
C TRP A 31 43.84 -5.38 36.16
N LYS A 32 44.26 -6.64 36.34
CA LYS A 32 43.36 -7.75 36.73
C LYS A 32 42.56 -7.46 38.00
N ALA A 33 43.11 -6.68 38.94
CA ALA A 33 42.42 -6.29 40.17
C ALA A 33 41.20 -5.36 39.93
N THR A 34 41.10 -4.67 38.79
CA THR A 34 39.96 -3.78 38.46
C THR A 34 38.75 -4.54 37.92
N PHE A 35 38.89 -5.83 37.60
CA PHE A 35 37.79 -6.64 37.07
C PHE A 35 36.70 -6.88 38.10
N LYS A 36 35.44 -6.79 37.66
CA LYS A 36 34.27 -7.04 38.51
C LYS A 36 34.14 -8.52 38.89
N ASN A 37 34.61 -9.43 38.04
CA ASN A 37 34.59 -10.88 38.28
C ASN A 37 35.96 -11.42 38.72
N GLN A 38 36.46 -10.96 39.87
CA GLN A 38 37.79 -11.33 40.38
C GLN A 38 38.03 -12.85 40.54
N ASN A 39 36.96 -13.64 40.74
CA ASN A 39 37.00 -15.12 40.81
C ASN A 39 36.99 -15.81 39.43
N ASN A 40 37.54 -15.17 38.39
CA ASN A 40 37.65 -15.76 37.05
C ASN A 40 38.60 -16.97 37.06
N SER A 41 38.07 -18.16 36.78
CA SER A 41 38.82 -19.42 36.83
C SER A 41 39.88 -19.56 35.73
N LEU A 42 39.70 -18.94 34.56
CA LEU A 42 40.68 -18.98 33.48
C LEU A 42 41.92 -18.13 33.83
N LEU A 43 41.70 -16.98 34.46
CA LEU A 43 42.77 -16.09 34.93
C LEU A 43 43.37 -16.49 36.29
N ALA A 44 43.01 -17.66 36.85
CA ALA A 44 43.48 -18.11 38.16
C ALA A 44 45.01 -18.31 38.23
N SER A 45 45.66 -18.57 37.10
CA SER A 45 47.11 -18.71 36.96
C SER A 45 47.90 -17.41 37.16
N TRP A 46 47.28 -16.24 37.00
CA TRP A 46 47.94 -14.95 37.18
C TRP A 46 48.13 -14.66 38.68
N GLN A 47 49.34 -14.90 39.19
CA GLN A 47 49.68 -14.89 40.63
C GLN A 47 50.97 -14.08 40.92
N PRO A 48 51.04 -13.31 42.03
CA PRO A 48 52.19 -12.43 42.34
C PRO A 48 53.55 -13.12 42.54
N SER A 49 53.57 -14.43 42.80
CA SER A 49 54.78 -15.20 43.10
C SER A 49 55.53 -15.71 41.85
N SER A 50 55.11 -15.30 40.65
CA SER A 50 55.61 -15.79 39.37
C SER A 50 55.68 -14.65 38.35
N GLY A 51 56.73 -14.60 37.53
CA GLY A 51 56.79 -13.67 36.39
C GLY A 51 55.75 -14.07 35.34
N ALA A 52 55.27 -13.11 34.54
CA ALA A 52 54.14 -13.34 33.63
C ALA A 52 54.42 -14.45 32.60
N CYS A 53 55.69 -14.63 32.25
CA CYS A 53 56.19 -15.66 31.34
C CYS A 53 56.22 -17.08 31.94
N SER A 54 55.83 -17.27 33.20
CA SER A 54 55.88 -18.56 33.92
C SER A 54 54.56 -19.35 33.82
N GLY A 55 53.96 -19.40 32.63
CA GLY A 55 52.76 -20.21 32.37
C GLY A 55 51.43 -19.57 32.76
N TRP A 56 51.33 -18.24 32.76
CA TRP A 56 50.04 -17.55 32.91
C TRP A 56 49.14 -17.82 31.69
N TYR A 57 47.86 -18.05 31.95
CA TYR A 57 46.85 -18.22 30.90
C TYR A 57 46.85 -17.00 29.97
N GLY A 58 46.91 -17.24 28.66
CA GLY A 58 46.87 -16.17 27.67
C GLY A 58 48.16 -15.40 27.44
N VAL A 59 49.21 -15.62 28.24
CA VAL A 59 50.48 -14.88 28.11
C VAL A 59 51.50 -15.73 27.36
N ILE A 60 52.03 -15.20 26.25
CA ILE A 60 53.22 -15.77 25.58
C ILE A 60 54.32 -14.70 25.56
N CYS A 61 55.52 -15.10 25.95
CA CYS A 61 56.69 -14.23 26.00
C CYS A 61 57.73 -14.57 24.93
N PHE A 62 58.40 -13.54 24.42
CA PHE A 62 59.59 -13.65 23.58
C PHE A 62 60.76 -13.00 24.30
N ASN A 63 61.91 -13.68 24.38
CA ASN A 63 63.11 -13.23 25.11
C ASN A 63 62.85 -12.74 26.56
N GLY A 64 61.86 -13.32 27.25
CA GLY A 64 61.50 -12.94 28.63
C GLY A 64 60.64 -11.68 28.77
N ARG A 65 60.07 -11.16 27.66
CA ARG A 65 59.11 -10.06 27.64
C ARG A 65 57.76 -10.52 27.09
N VAL A 66 56.65 -9.99 27.60
CA VAL A 66 55.31 -10.30 27.08
C VAL A 66 55.19 -9.84 25.61
N ASN A 67 54.84 -10.78 24.72
CA ASN A 67 54.74 -10.56 23.27
C ASN A 67 53.33 -10.82 22.73
N ARG A 68 52.59 -11.78 23.32
CA ARG A 68 51.17 -12.00 23.05
C ARG A 68 50.38 -12.04 24.35
N LEU A 69 49.21 -11.40 24.32
CA LEU A 69 48.24 -11.43 25.40
C LEU A 69 46.86 -11.75 24.81
N ASN A 70 46.42 -12.99 24.99
CA ASN A 70 45.14 -13.50 24.54
C ASN A 70 44.26 -13.88 25.74
N ILE A 71 43.17 -13.15 25.94
CA ILE A 71 42.11 -13.49 26.90
C ILE A 71 40.75 -13.62 26.20
N THR A 72 40.76 -14.02 24.92
CA THR A 72 39.54 -14.22 24.12
C THR A 72 38.62 -15.23 24.80
N ASN A 73 37.32 -14.92 24.87
CA ASN A 73 36.30 -15.76 25.52
C ASN A 73 36.60 -16.08 27.01
N ALA A 74 37.35 -15.21 27.70
CA ALA A 74 37.62 -15.36 29.14
C ALA A 74 36.46 -14.91 30.04
N SER A 75 35.36 -14.38 29.48
CA SER A 75 34.22 -13.82 30.22
C SER A 75 34.64 -12.72 31.21
N VAL A 76 35.58 -11.84 30.82
CA VAL A 76 36.10 -10.76 31.67
C VAL A 76 35.16 -9.56 31.69
N PHE A 77 34.89 -9.03 32.89
CA PHE A 77 34.09 -7.82 33.11
C PHE A 77 35.01 -6.70 33.63
N GLY A 78 35.43 -5.78 32.77
CA GLY A 78 36.41 -4.74 33.10
C GLY A 78 36.40 -3.57 32.12
N THR A 79 37.46 -2.75 32.17
CA THR A 79 37.71 -1.66 31.22
C THR A 79 39.18 -1.66 30.79
N LEU A 80 39.48 -1.00 29.68
CA LEU A 80 40.87 -0.79 29.23
C LEU A 80 41.55 0.42 29.88
N TYR A 81 40.82 1.23 30.67
CA TYR A 81 41.33 2.49 31.23
C TYR A 81 42.61 2.33 32.08
N ASP A 82 42.62 1.33 32.97
CA ASP A 82 43.79 1.00 33.80
C ASP A 82 44.73 -0.04 33.13
N PHE A 83 44.57 -0.33 31.83
CA PHE A 83 45.43 -1.28 31.13
C PHE A 83 46.84 -0.69 30.96
N PRO A 84 47.92 -1.44 31.25
CA PRO A 84 49.25 -0.88 31.38
C PRO A 84 49.99 -0.80 30.02
N PHE A 85 49.43 -0.06 29.06
CA PHE A 85 49.98 0.09 27.70
C PHE A 85 51.49 0.40 27.69
N SER A 86 51.92 1.40 28.46
CA SER A 86 53.33 1.84 28.53
C SER A 86 54.26 0.83 29.23
N SER A 87 53.74 -0.17 29.94
CA SER A 87 54.53 -1.24 30.56
C SER A 87 54.74 -2.45 29.65
N LEU A 88 54.02 -2.53 28.52
CA LEU A 88 54.05 -3.69 27.60
C LEU A 88 54.57 -3.31 26.18
N PRO A 89 55.72 -2.60 26.03
CA PRO A 89 56.17 -2.08 24.73
C PRO A 89 56.60 -3.14 23.71
N PHE A 90 56.70 -4.42 24.10
CA PHE A 90 57.06 -5.54 23.23
C PHE A 90 55.86 -6.39 22.77
N LEU A 91 54.64 -5.96 23.10
CA LEU A 91 53.41 -6.63 22.71
C LEU A 91 53.19 -6.50 21.19
N GLU A 92 53.11 -7.64 20.50
CA GLU A 92 52.81 -7.74 19.07
C GLU A 92 51.39 -8.25 18.80
N TYR A 93 50.77 -8.96 19.77
CA TYR A 93 49.44 -9.54 19.63
C TYR A 93 48.57 -9.27 20.86
N PHE A 94 47.42 -8.63 20.67
CA PHE A 94 46.47 -8.21 21.70
C PHE A 94 45.08 -8.74 21.31
N GLU A 95 44.63 -9.83 21.96
CA GLU A 95 43.49 -10.65 21.55
C GLU A 95 42.46 -10.77 22.69
N PHE A 96 41.52 -9.84 22.78
CA PHE A 96 40.59 -9.68 23.92
C PHE A 96 39.11 -9.86 23.53
N SER A 97 38.85 -10.44 22.36
CA SER A 97 37.50 -10.60 21.82
C SER A 97 36.59 -11.53 22.63
N VAL A 98 35.27 -11.42 22.42
CA VAL A 98 34.26 -12.25 23.09
C VAL A 98 34.35 -12.10 24.62
N ASN A 99 34.28 -10.87 25.12
CA ASN A 99 34.32 -10.56 26.54
C ASN A 99 33.22 -9.54 26.90
N ASN A 100 33.22 -9.06 28.15
CA ASN A 100 32.34 -8.00 28.63
C ASN A 100 33.18 -6.78 29.05
N LEU A 101 34.19 -6.42 28.24
CA LEU A 101 34.98 -5.20 28.43
C LEU A 101 34.15 -3.99 28.02
N SER A 102 34.28 -2.91 28.79
CA SER A 102 33.45 -1.70 28.65
C SER A 102 34.27 -0.42 28.86
N GLY A 103 33.66 0.73 28.60
CA GLY A 103 34.36 2.02 28.60
C GLY A 103 35.08 2.26 27.27
N THR A 104 35.99 3.23 27.23
CA THR A 104 36.64 3.67 25.98
C THR A 104 37.96 2.95 25.70
N ILE A 105 38.38 2.94 24.43
CA ILE A 105 39.76 2.63 24.04
C ILE A 105 40.65 3.83 24.43
N PRO A 106 41.64 3.69 25.34
CA PRO A 106 42.46 4.82 25.74
C PRO A 106 43.46 5.24 24.64
N PRO A 107 43.74 6.54 24.46
CA PRO A 107 44.76 7.02 23.52
C PRO A 107 46.16 6.41 23.70
N ASP A 108 46.50 5.99 24.93
CA ASP A 108 47.74 5.28 25.25
C ASP A 108 47.95 3.97 24.49
N ILE A 109 46.91 3.43 23.83
CA ILE A 109 47.06 2.31 22.90
C ILE A 109 48.10 2.58 21.80
N GLY A 110 48.25 3.84 21.37
CA GLY A 110 49.27 4.26 20.41
C GLY A 110 50.72 4.06 20.88
N ASN A 111 50.96 3.85 22.18
CA ASN A 111 52.29 3.53 22.73
C ASN A 111 52.76 2.11 22.34
N LEU A 112 51.86 1.22 21.93
CA LEU A 112 52.17 -0.17 21.53
C LEU A 112 52.73 -0.27 20.11
N THR A 113 53.75 0.52 19.76
CA THR A 113 54.26 0.66 18.38
C THR A 113 54.79 -0.62 17.72
N ASN A 114 54.95 -1.72 18.48
CA ASN A 114 55.27 -3.04 17.96
C ASN A 114 54.06 -3.87 17.52
N LEU A 115 52.84 -3.44 17.82
CA LEU A 115 51.62 -4.22 17.61
C LEU A 115 51.42 -4.60 16.13
N ILE A 116 51.13 -5.89 15.91
CA ILE A 116 50.84 -6.51 14.61
C ILE A 116 49.36 -6.87 14.52
N TYR A 117 48.76 -7.31 15.63
CA TYR A 117 47.39 -7.80 15.68
C TYR A 117 46.66 -7.21 16.89
N LEU A 118 45.54 -6.54 16.63
CA LEU A 118 44.64 -5.99 17.66
C LEU A 118 43.22 -6.48 17.41
N ASP A 119 42.67 -7.23 18.36
CA ASP A 119 41.29 -7.68 18.35
C ASP A 119 40.61 -7.38 19.69
N LEU A 120 39.62 -6.48 19.64
CA LEU A 120 38.76 -6.09 20.76
C LEU A 120 37.28 -6.43 20.48
N SER A 121 37.01 -7.25 19.45
CA SER A 121 35.66 -7.46 18.91
C SER A 121 34.72 -8.20 19.87
N ILE A 122 33.41 -8.04 19.73
CA ILE A 122 32.40 -8.72 20.56
C ILE A 122 32.61 -8.38 22.05
N ASN A 123 32.39 -7.11 22.36
CA ASN A 123 32.53 -6.51 23.70
C ASN A 123 31.48 -5.39 23.91
N GLN A 124 31.61 -4.60 24.97
CA GLN A 124 30.77 -3.44 25.30
C GLN A 124 31.57 -2.13 25.27
N ILE A 125 32.64 -2.06 24.46
CA ILE A 125 33.52 -0.90 24.37
C ILE A 125 32.78 0.24 23.66
N SER A 126 32.91 1.46 24.17
CA SER A 126 32.15 2.62 23.74
C SER A 126 33.03 3.85 23.54
N GLY A 127 32.45 4.96 23.06
CA GLY A 127 33.20 6.17 22.73
C GLY A 127 33.91 6.07 21.38
N ILE A 128 34.85 6.98 21.12
CA ILE A 128 35.50 7.08 19.81
C ILE A 128 36.66 6.09 19.65
N ILE A 129 36.95 5.75 18.39
CA ILE A 129 38.24 5.17 18.00
C ILE A 129 39.30 6.26 18.15
N PRO A 130 40.33 6.11 19.01
CA PRO A 130 41.31 7.17 19.24
C PRO A 130 42.25 7.32 18.02
N PRO A 131 42.46 8.55 17.48
CA PRO A 131 43.40 8.83 16.39
C PRO A 131 44.80 8.27 16.57
N GLN A 132 45.23 8.10 17.82
CA GLN A 132 46.54 7.55 18.20
C GLN A 132 46.75 6.11 17.70
N ILE A 133 45.68 5.36 17.34
CA ILE A 133 45.80 4.07 16.64
C ILE A 133 46.62 4.19 15.34
N GLY A 134 46.59 5.33 14.64
CA GLY A 134 47.41 5.59 13.46
C GLY A 134 48.93 5.57 13.70
N SER A 135 49.38 5.57 14.97
CA SER A 135 50.80 5.43 15.34
C SER A 135 51.31 3.98 15.28
N LEU A 136 50.42 2.99 15.14
CA LEU A 136 50.73 1.56 15.17
C LEU A 136 51.27 1.04 13.83
N ALA A 137 52.35 1.62 13.30
CA ALA A 137 52.83 1.41 11.94
C ALA A 137 53.15 -0.06 11.52
N ARG A 138 53.25 -0.99 12.48
CA ARG A 138 53.45 -2.44 12.25
C ARG A 138 52.14 -3.25 12.18
N LEU A 139 50.99 -2.63 12.47
CA LEU A 139 49.69 -3.30 12.55
C LEU A 139 49.26 -3.86 11.20
N GLN A 140 48.80 -5.11 11.20
CA GLN A 140 48.32 -5.87 10.05
C GLN A 140 46.83 -6.16 10.18
N ASN A 141 46.37 -6.52 11.38
CA ASN A 141 44.96 -6.82 11.65
C ASN A 141 44.42 -5.87 12.73
N LEU A 142 43.30 -5.20 12.42
CA LEU A 142 42.56 -4.35 13.36
C LEU A 142 41.08 -4.77 13.35
N TYR A 143 40.63 -5.40 14.43
CA TYR A 143 39.26 -5.84 14.63
C TYR A 143 38.65 -5.17 15.86
N LEU A 144 37.61 -4.36 15.65
CA LEU A 144 36.85 -3.64 16.68
C LEU A 144 35.34 -3.92 16.56
N ALA A 145 34.94 -4.94 15.80
CA ALA A 145 33.56 -5.23 15.45
C ALA A 145 32.69 -5.61 16.65
N ASP A 146 31.36 -5.50 16.54
CA ASP A 146 30.38 -5.86 17.58
C ASP A 146 30.71 -5.20 18.94
N ASN A 147 30.54 -3.88 18.96
CA ASN A 147 30.80 -3.01 20.11
C ASN A 147 29.82 -1.81 20.09
N HIS A 148 30.07 -0.80 20.92
CA HIS A 148 29.27 0.42 21.04
C HIS A 148 30.09 1.68 20.67
N LEU A 149 31.04 1.55 19.74
CA LEU A 149 31.89 2.65 19.30
C LEU A 149 31.06 3.69 18.53
N ILE A 150 31.39 4.97 18.73
CA ILE A 150 30.69 6.13 18.16
C ILE A 150 31.67 7.10 17.52
N GLY A 151 31.17 8.08 16.78
CA GLY A 151 31.99 9.10 16.12
C GLY A 151 32.59 8.61 14.81
N SER A 152 33.43 9.43 14.19
CA SER A 152 34.01 9.14 12.88
C SER A 152 35.18 8.17 12.92
N ILE A 153 35.33 7.42 11.83
CA ILE A 153 36.56 6.67 11.54
C ILE A 153 37.72 7.69 11.43
N PRO A 154 38.80 7.60 12.24
CA PRO A 154 39.91 8.55 12.18
C PRO A 154 40.67 8.46 10.86
N GLU A 155 41.05 9.61 10.29
CA GLU A 155 41.83 9.66 9.05
C GLU A 155 43.22 9.02 9.19
N GLU A 156 43.76 8.99 10.42
CA GLU A 156 45.06 8.45 10.75
C GLU A 156 45.14 6.92 10.64
N ILE A 157 44.01 6.21 10.55
CA ILE A 157 43.99 4.79 10.16
C ILE A 157 44.61 4.62 8.76
N GLY A 158 44.46 5.60 7.87
CA GLY A 158 45.12 5.64 6.56
C GLY A 158 46.66 5.68 6.59
N TYR A 159 47.28 5.92 7.76
CA TYR A 159 48.74 5.87 7.93
C TYR A 159 49.27 4.46 8.19
N LEU A 160 48.39 3.48 8.48
CA LEU A 160 48.74 2.10 8.80
C LEU A 160 49.11 1.27 7.56
N ARG A 161 50.16 1.65 6.84
CA ARG A 161 50.60 1.02 5.56
C ARG A 161 50.97 -0.48 5.63
N SER A 162 50.95 -1.08 6.82
CA SER A 162 51.11 -2.51 7.03
C SER A 162 49.78 -3.28 7.06
N LEU A 163 48.64 -2.59 7.19
CA LEU A 163 47.32 -3.16 7.43
C LEU A 163 46.85 -4.02 6.25
N THR A 164 46.44 -5.25 6.57
CA THR A 164 45.87 -6.25 5.65
C THR A 164 44.39 -6.46 5.90
N GLU A 165 43.91 -6.33 7.15
CA GLU A 165 42.49 -6.54 7.48
C GLU A 165 42.00 -5.47 8.46
N LEU A 166 40.86 -4.86 8.13
CA LEU A 166 40.18 -3.85 8.93
C LEU A 166 38.70 -4.21 9.08
N ASP A 167 38.28 -4.52 10.31
CA ASP A 167 36.88 -4.75 10.65
C ASP A 167 36.42 -3.80 11.76
N LEU A 168 35.52 -2.89 11.40
CA LEU A 168 34.85 -1.93 12.28
C LEU A 168 33.32 -2.12 12.27
N SER A 169 32.84 -3.27 11.78
CA SER A 169 31.41 -3.54 11.58
C SER A 169 30.61 -3.62 12.88
N THR A 170 29.28 -3.55 12.78
CA THR A 170 28.35 -3.72 13.93
C THR A 170 28.70 -2.79 15.10
N ASN A 171 28.64 -1.48 14.83
CA ASN A 171 28.96 -0.41 15.78
C ASN A 171 28.00 0.79 15.54
N SER A 172 28.30 1.97 16.09
CA SER A 172 27.55 3.21 15.88
C SER A 172 28.44 4.34 15.35
N LEU A 173 29.43 3.99 14.52
CA LEU A 173 30.34 4.93 13.87
C LEU A 173 29.57 5.78 12.86
N ASN A 174 29.91 7.06 12.75
CA ASN A 174 29.19 8.04 11.92
C ASN A 174 30.14 8.90 11.07
N GLY A 175 29.57 9.85 10.31
CA GLY A 175 30.36 10.65 9.37
C GLY A 175 30.85 9.83 8.17
N SER A 176 31.76 10.40 7.38
CA SER A 176 32.20 9.79 6.12
C SER A 176 33.32 8.78 6.27
N ILE A 177 33.39 7.86 5.31
CA ILE A 177 34.55 6.99 5.10
C ILE A 177 35.75 7.88 4.71
N PRO A 178 36.87 7.88 5.45
CA PRO A 178 38.00 8.74 5.13
C PRO A 178 38.67 8.36 3.80
N PRO A 179 38.88 9.30 2.87
CA PRO A 179 39.67 9.06 1.64
C PRO A 179 41.07 8.52 1.91
N SER A 180 41.64 8.84 3.09
CA SER A 180 42.95 8.36 3.52
C SER A 180 43.04 6.83 3.64
N LEU A 181 41.93 6.11 3.77
CA LEU A 181 41.91 4.64 3.74
C LEU A 181 42.41 4.08 2.41
N GLY A 182 42.29 4.83 1.30
CA GLY A 182 42.85 4.43 -0.01
C GLY A 182 44.38 4.33 -0.04
N ASN A 183 45.10 4.78 0.99
CA ASN A 183 46.54 4.60 1.12
C ASN A 183 46.94 3.17 1.57
N LEU A 184 45.99 2.35 2.00
CA LEU A 184 46.22 1.04 2.61
C LEU A 184 46.45 -0.06 1.57
N ASN A 185 47.44 0.11 0.69
CA ASN A 185 47.68 -0.74 -0.48
C ASN A 185 47.89 -2.25 -0.24
N LYS A 186 47.97 -2.71 1.01
CA LYS A 186 48.04 -4.13 1.40
C LYS A 186 46.70 -4.71 1.87
N LEU A 187 45.66 -3.87 2.01
CA LEU A 187 44.38 -4.27 2.56
C LEU A 187 43.69 -5.29 1.66
N THR A 188 43.30 -6.42 2.24
CA THR A 188 42.57 -7.54 1.62
C THR A 188 41.12 -7.58 2.09
N LEU A 189 40.83 -7.10 3.30
CA LEU A 189 39.49 -7.08 3.89
C LEU A 189 39.18 -5.69 4.46
N LEU A 190 38.04 -5.11 4.05
CA LEU A 190 37.49 -3.87 4.59
C LEU A 190 36.00 -4.05 4.93
N TYR A 191 35.70 -4.22 6.21
CA TYR A 191 34.34 -4.37 6.73
C TYR A 191 33.96 -3.16 7.61
N LEU A 192 33.00 -2.39 7.13
CA LEU A 192 32.43 -1.20 7.78
C LEU A 192 30.89 -1.28 7.89
N TYR A 193 30.31 -2.47 7.65
CA TYR A 193 28.86 -2.67 7.61
C TYR A 193 28.19 -2.51 8.99
N GLU A 194 26.87 -2.29 8.99
CA GLU A 194 26.04 -2.12 10.21
C GLU A 194 26.59 -1.03 11.14
N ASN A 195 26.56 0.21 10.63
CA ASN A 195 27.01 1.44 11.28
C ASN A 195 26.11 2.63 10.84
N ASN A 196 26.46 3.85 11.23
CA ASN A 196 25.78 5.10 10.87
C ASN A 196 26.62 5.98 9.92
N LEU A 197 27.50 5.38 9.11
CA LEU A 197 28.38 6.11 8.17
C LEU A 197 27.54 6.79 7.08
N SER A 198 27.97 7.96 6.62
CA SER A 198 27.24 8.80 5.67
C SER A 198 28.15 9.48 4.65
N GLY A 199 27.57 10.16 3.66
CA GLY A 199 28.33 10.73 2.54
C GLY A 199 28.75 9.69 1.50
N PRO A 200 29.54 10.10 0.48
CA PRO A 200 29.91 9.23 -0.63
C PRO A 200 30.96 8.20 -0.27
N ILE A 201 30.97 7.09 -1.01
CA ILE A 201 32.11 6.16 -1.06
C ILE A 201 33.28 6.91 -1.74
N PRO A 202 34.46 7.05 -1.11
CA PRO A 202 35.60 7.76 -1.72
C PRO A 202 36.13 7.03 -2.96
N GLU A 203 36.53 7.77 -3.99
CA GLU A 203 37.12 7.20 -5.20
C GLU A 203 38.44 6.45 -4.90
N GLU A 204 39.16 6.89 -3.86
CA GLU A 204 40.43 6.33 -3.41
C GLU A 204 40.32 4.89 -2.88
N ILE A 205 39.12 4.41 -2.52
CA ILE A 205 38.89 3.00 -2.22
C ILE A 205 39.22 2.12 -3.44
N GLY A 206 39.02 2.64 -4.66
CA GLY A 206 39.44 1.99 -5.91
C GLY A 206 40.95 1.82 -6.09
N TYR A 207 41.80 2.41 -5.24
CA TYR A 207 43.25 2.22 -5.29
C TYR A 207 43.72 0.98 -4.52
N LEU A 208 42.86 0.35 -3.71
CA LEU A 208 43.16 -0.80 -2.86
C LEU A 208 43.26 -2.12 -3.65
N ARG A 209 44.18 -2.21 -4.60
CA ARG A 209 44.28 -3.35 -5.57
C ARG A 209 44.49 -4.74 -4.94
N SER A 210 44.85 -4.82 -3.66
CA SER A 210 44.91 -6.07 -2.89
C SER A 210 43.57 -6.56 -2.34
N LEU A 211 42.52 -5.74 -2.39
CA LEU A 211 41.24 -5.99 -1.73
C LEU A 211 40.52 -7.20 -2.34
N THR A 212 40.10 -8.11 -1.48
CA THR A 212 39.33 -9.33 -1.82
C THR A 212 37.89 -9.26 -1.31
N ALA A 213 37.63 -8.54 -0.21
CA ALA A 213 36.28 -8.34 0.31
C ALA A 213 36.05 -6.90 0.76
N LEU A 214 34.94 -6.31 0.27
CA LEU A 214 34.48 -4.96 0.62
C LEU A 214 33.01 -5.02 1.06
N ALA A 215 32.75 -4.75 2.33
CA ALA A 215 31.40 -4.71 2.88
C ALA A 215 31.12 -3.39 3.60
N LEU A 216 30.25 -2.58 2.99
CA LEU A 216 29.83 -1.24 3.45
C LEU A 216 28.30 -1.18 3.68
N SER A 217 27.62 -2.33 3.68
CA SER A 217 26.17 -2.43 3.75
C SER A 217 25.58 -1.96 5.08
N THR A 218 24.27 -1.67 5.13
CA THR A 218 23.56 -1.23 6.34
C THR A 218 24.20 0.02 6.96
N ASN A 219 24.22 1.10 6.18
CA ASN A 219 24.74 2.42 6.54
C ASN A 219 23.83 3.51 5.92
N SER A 220 24.26 4.78 5.99
CA SER A 220 23.62 5.94 5.34
C SER A 220 24.49 6.53 4.22
N LEU A 221 25.30 5.71 3.54
CA LEU A 221 26.17 6.16 2.44
C LEU A 221 25.32 6.63 1.25
N ASN A 222 25.71 7.73 0.63
CA ASN A 222 24.96 8.38 -0.45
C ASN A 222 25.85 8.69 -1.66
N GLY A 223 25.34 9.46 -2.63
CA GLY A 223 26.04 9.69 -3.90
C GLY A 223 26.13 8.42 -4.75
N SER A 224 26.93 8.46 -5.82
CA SER A 224 27.07 7.34 -6.75
C SER A 224 28.15 6.34 -6.35
N ILE A 225 28.00 5.09 -6.81
CA ILE A 225 29.06 4.08 -6.75
C ILE A 225 30.24 4.58 -7.62
N PRO A 226 31.47 4.72 -7.08
CA PRO A 226 32.60 5.21 -7.86
C PRO A 226 33.01 4.23 -8.96
N PRO A 227 33.18 4.68 -10.23
CA PRO A 227 33.75 3.85 -11.31
C PRO A 227 35.14 3.29 -10.97
N SER A 228 35.88 3.98 -10.11
CA SER A 228 37.21 3.56 -9.64
C SER A 228 37.20 2.21 -8.93
N LEU A 229 36.06 1.75 -8.36
CA LEU A 229 35.92 0.42 -7.76
C LEU A 229 36.17 -0.71 -8.77
N GLY A 230 35.96 -0.48 -10.08
CA GLY A 230 36.29 -1.45 -11.13
C GLY A 230 37.78 -1.79 -11.25
N ASN A 231 38.67 -1.05 -10.60
CA ASN A 231 40.11 -1.34 -10.53
C ASN A 231 40.47 -2.49 -9.56
N LEU A 232 39.54 -2.93 -8.73
CA LEU A 232 39.75 -3.89 -7.64
C LEU A 232 39.75 -5.34 -8.16
N ASN A 233 40.64 -5.66 -9.08
CA ASN A 233 40.65 -6.93 -9.84
C ASN A 233 40.68 -8.22 -9.01
N ASN A 234 41.08 -8.18 -7.74
CA ASN A 234 41.10 -9.31 -6.81
C ASN A 234 39.80 -9.46 -5.98
N LEU A 235 38.84 -8.53 -6.12
CA LEU A 235 37.63 -8.49 -5.31
C LEU A 235 36.72 -9.69 -5.62
N SER A 236 36.38 -10.47 -4.60
CA SER A 236 35.43 -11.58 -4.65
C SER A 236 34.06 -11.21 -4.09
N LEU A 237 34.01 -10.33 -3.09
CA LEU A 237 32.78 -9.90 -2.42
C LEU A 237 32.65 -8.36 -2.45
N LEU A 238 31.52 -7.88 -2.97
CA LEU A 238 31.14 -6.46 -2.96
C LEU A 238 29.71 -6.30 -2.41
N TYR A 239 29.60 -5.86 -1.16
CA TYR A 239 28.33 -5.61 -0.46
C TYR A 239 28.15 -4.12 -0.16
N LEU A 240 27.21 -3.49 -0.86
CA LEU A 240 26.81 -2.08 -0.68
C LEU A 240 25.31 -1.92 -0.34
N PHE A 241 24.60 -3.03 -0.12
CA PHE A 241 23.15 -3.04 0.12
C PHE A 241 22.71 -2.28 1.38
N GLN A 242 21.44 -1.87 1.46
CA GLN A 242 20.88 -1.07 2.57
C GLN A 242 21.69 0.22 2.83
N ASN A 243 21.66 1.11 1.84
CA ASN A 243 22.28 2.44 1.89
C ASN A 243 21.38 3.45 1.14
N GLN A 244 21.89 4.66 0.90
CA GLN A 244 21.24 5.74 0.15
C GLN A 244 21.98 6.03 -1.18
N LEU A 245 22.68 5.04 -1.74
CA LEU A 245 23.45 5.19 -2.98
C LEU A 245 22.52 5.44 -4.16
N SER A 246 22.95 6.29 -5.08
CA SER A 246 22.15 6.81 -6.19
C SER A 246 22.91 6.82 -7.52
N GLY A 247 22.26 7.22 -8.60
CA GLY A 247 22.86 7.16 -9.94
C GLY A 247 22.97 5.72 -10.48
N SER A 248 23.63 5.56 -11.61
CA SER A 248 23.75 4.27 -12.29
C SER A 248 24.82 3.36 -11.70
N ILE A 249 24.61 2.04 -11.82
CA ILE A 249 25.66 1.05 -11.61
C ILE A 249 26.76 1.29 -12.67
N PRO A 250 28.03 1.53 -12.29
CA PRO A 250 29.11 1.77 -13.26
C PRO A 250 29.40 0.54 -14.12
N GLU A 251 29.69 0.74 -15.41
CA GLU A 251 30.05 -0.35 -16.33
C GLU A 251 31.35 -1.06 -15.89
N GLU A 252 32.24 -0.33 -15.23
CA GLU A 252 33.54 -0.80 -14.74
C GLU A 252 33.42 -1.90 -13.66
N ILE A 253 32.26 -2.03 -12.99
CA ILE A 253 31.99 -3.16 -12.10
C ILE A 253 32.06 -4.49 -12.87
N GLY A 254 31.71 -4.49 -14.16
CA GLY A 254 31.88 -5.64 -15.06
C GLY A 254 33.33 -6.07 -15.33
N TYR A 255 34.33 -5.30 -14.91
CA TYR A 255 35.75 -5.66 -15.03
C TYR A 255 36.26 -6.52 -13.86
N LEU A 256 35.48 -6.66 -12.78
CA LEU A 256 35.84 -7.39 -11.55
C LEU A 256 35.75 -8.91 -11.73
N ARG A 257 36.55 -9.50 -12.62
CA ARG A 257 36.45 -10.93 -13.00
C ARG A 257 36.63 -11.95 -11.87
N SER A 258 37.14 -11.53 -10.71
CA SER A 258 37.25 -12.36 -9.50
C SER A 258 35.96 -12.40 -8.67
N LEU A 259 34.96 -11.57 -8.99
CA LEU A 259 33.77 -11.35 -8.19
C LEU A 259 32.87 -12.60 -8.19
N THR A 260 32.56 -13.10 -7.00
CA THR A 260 31.62 -14.19 -6.76
C THR A 260 30.29 -13.67 -6.23
N GLU A 261 30.29 -12.58 -5.44
CA GLU A 261 29.08 -12.07 -4.78
C GLU A 261 28.95 -10.55 -4.95
N LEU A 262 27.85 -10.10 -5.55
CA LEU A 262 27.51 -8.69 -5.77
C LEU A 262 26.12 -8.38 -5.19
N ALA A 263 26.08 -7.55 -4.15
CA ALA A 263 24.85 -7.14 -3.49
C ALA A 263 24.75 -5.61 -3.35
N LEU A 264 23.87 -5.01 -4.16
CA LEU A 264 23.62 -3.57 -4.26
C LEU A 264 22.16 -3.21 -3.88
N SER A 265 21.40 -4.16 -3.35
CA SER A 265 19.97 -4.03 -3.08
C SER A 265 19.60 -3.00 -2.01
N THR A 266 18.34 -2.57 -1.96
CA THR A 266 17.82 -1.58 -1.01
C THR A 266 18.66 -0.29 -1.03
N ASN A 267 18.64 0.38 -2.17
CA ASN A 267 19.33 1.65 -2.44
C ASN A 267 18.43 2.54 -3.35
N SER A 268 18.96 3.66 -3.86
CA SER A 268 18.31 4.53 -4.85
C SER A 268 19.03 4.51 -6.21
N LEU A 269 19.65 3.39 -6.58
CA LEU A 269 20.35 3.23 -7.85
C LEU A 269 19.35 3.27 -9.01
N ASN A 270 19.70 3.96 -10.10
CA ASN A 270 18.83 4.19 -11.24
C ASN A 270 19.51 3.86 -12.59
N GLY A 271 18.83 4.12 -13.70
CA GLY A 271 19.33 3.76 -15.03
C GLY A 271 19.34 2.24 -15.27
N SER A 272 19.97 1.81 -16.36
CA SER A 272 19.97 0.41 -16.78
C SER A 272 21.00 -0.46 -16.05
N ILE A 273 20.68 -1.74 -15.89
CA ILE A 273 21.66 -2.76 -15.50
C ILE A 273 22.73 -2.83 -16.62
N PRO A 274 24.04 -2.64 -16.33
CA PRO A 274 25.06 -2.70 -17.37
C PRO A 274 25.23 -4.10 -17.97
N ALA A 275 25.24 -4.18 -19.30
CA ALA A 275 25.57 -5.42 -20.02
C ALA A 275 26.97 -5.96 -19.66
N SER A 276 27.89 -5.08 -19.25
CA SER A 276 29.24 -5.46 -18.80
C SER A 276 29.24 -6.41 -17.60
N LEU A 277 28.18 -6.46 -16.78
CA LEU A 277 28.05 -7.41 -15.67
C LEU A 277 28.04 -8.88 -16.15
N GLY A 278 27.68 -9.15 -17.41
CA GLY A 278 27.78 -10.50 -18.00
C GLY A 278 29.20 -11.06 -18.09
N ASN A 279 30.24 -10.22 -17.96
CA ASN A 279 31.65 -10.65 -17.92
C ASN A 279 32.09 -11.28 -16.59
N LEU A 280 31.23 -11.30 -15.58
CA LEU A 280 31.54 -11.76 -14.23
C LEU A 280 31.35 -13.29 -14.10
N TYR A 281 32.05 -14.08 -14.91
CA TYR A 281 31.80 -15.52 -15.07
C TYR A 281 31.85 -16.37 -13.77
N ASN A 282 32.49 -15.87 -12.71
CA ASN A 282 32.56 -16.51 -11.39
C ASN A 282 31.40 -16.14 -10.44
N LEU A 283 30.51 -15.22 -10.84
CA LEU A 283 29.44 -14.70 -10.00
C LEU A 283 28.42 -15.79 -9.67
N THR A 284 28.23 -16.05 -8.38
CA THR A 284 27.26 -17.01 -7.81
C THR A 284 26.01 -16.33 -7.28
N LEU A 285 26.07 -15.03 -6.94
CA LEU A 285 25.00 -14.25 -6.34
C LEU A 285 24.97 -12.82 -6.91
N LEU A 286 23.80 -12.42 -7.44
CA LEU A 286 23.53 -11.07 -7.95
C LEU A 286 22.23 -10.51 -7.37
N LEU A 287 22.35 -9.57 -6.43
CA LEU A 287 21.21 -8.95 -5.73
C LEU A 287 21.16 -7.44 -6.04
N LEU A 288 20.20 -7.03 -6.87
CA LEU A 288 19.97 -5.63 -7.28
C LEU A 288 18.55 -5.14 -6.92
N TYR A 289 17.79 -5.94 -6.15
CA TYR A 289 16.40 -5.66 -5.79
C TYR A 289 16.22 -4.38 -4.95
N GLU A 290 14.98 -3.86 -4.85
CA GLU A 290 14.65 -2.63 -4.11
C GLU A 290 15.55 -1.44 -4.53
N ASN A 291 15.43 -1.05 -5.80
CA ASN A 291 16.14 0.10 -6.39
C ASN A 291 15.21 0.80 -7.42
N GLN A 292 15.76 1.75 -8.17
CA GLN A 292 15.08 2.51 -9.24
C GLN A 292 15.63 2.13 -10.63
N LEU A 293 16.18 0.92 -10.79
CA LEU A 293 16.77 0.46 -12.05
C LEU A 293 15.69 0.33 -13.13
N SER A 294 16.03 0.66 -14.37
CA SER A 294 15.11 0.73 -15.50
C SER A 294 15.69 0.11 -16.77
N GLY A 295 14.92 0.11 -17.86
CA GLY A 295 15.31 -0.56 -19.10
C GLY A 295 15.24 -2.09 -18.99
N SER A 296 15.74 -2.79 -20.01
CA SER A 296 15.65 -4.25 -20.09
C SER A 296 16.74 -4.97 -19.31
N ILE A 297 16.44 -6.19 -18.85
CA ILE A 297 17.44 -7.13 -18.35
C ILE A 297 18.42 -7.46 -19.50
N PRO A 298 19.74 -7.22 -19.37
CA PRO A 298 20.70 -7.52 -20.43
C PRO A 298 20.79 -9.02 -20.76
N GLU A 299 20.89 -9.34 -22.05
CA GLU A 299 21.05 -10.71 -22.55
C GLU A 299 22.36 -11.36 -22.06
N GLU A 300 23.39 -10.55 -21.84
CA GLU A 300 24.71 -10.95 -21.36
C GLU A 300 24.67 -11.55 -19.95
N ILE A 301 23.64 -11.27 -19.14
CA ILE A 301 23.44 -11.94 -17.84
C ILE A 301 23.31 -13.46 -18.04
N GLY A 302 22.80 -13.93 -19.17
CA GLY A 302 22.75 -15.36 -19.54
C GLY A 302 24.13 -16.05 -19.66
N GLN A 303 25.23 -15.29 -19.64
CA GLN A 303 26.60 -15.83 -19.69
C GLN A 303 27.12 -16.26 -18.30
N LEU A 304 26.45 -15.86 -17.21
CA LEU A 304 26.87 -16.07 -15.82
C LEU A 304 26.60 -17.49 -15.32
N ARG A 305 27.20 -18.50 -15.95
CA ARG A 305 26.90 -19.94 -15.71
C ARG A 305 27.10 -20.43 -14.27
N SER A 306 27.85 -19.70 -13.46
CA SER A 306 28.07 -19.96 -12.03
C SER A 306 26.93 -19.45 -11.13
N LEU A 307 26.01 -18.63 -11.67
CA LEU A 307 24.99 -17.92 -10.91
C LEU A 307 23.98 -18.90 -10.31
N THR A 308 23.79 -18.79 -8.99
CA THR A 308 22.86 -19.62 -8.21
C THR A 308 21.62 -18.83 -7.75
N GLU A 309 21.75 -17.52 -7.61
CA GLU A 309 20.66 -16.61 -7.23
C GLU A 309 20.72 -15.30 -8.00
N LEU A 310 19.61 -14.96 -8.66
CA LEU A 310 19.38 -13.70 -9.37
C LEU A 310 18.13 -13.02 -8.79
N ALA A 311 18.33 -11.86 -8.15
CA ALA A 311 17.25 -11.08 -7.54
C ALA A 311 17.25 -9.64 -8.05
N LEU A 312 16.26 -9.31 -8.89
CA LEU A 312 16.08 -8.01 -9.53
C LEU A 312 14.72 -7.37 -9.16
N TYR A 313 14.02 -7.90 -8.16
CA TYR A 313 12.66 -7.53 -7.82
C TYR A 313 12.51 -6.10 -7.27
N THR A 314 11.30 -5.55 -7.27
CA THR A 314 11.00 -4.17 -6.82
C THR A 314 11.93 -3.14 -7.48
N ASN A 315 11.79 -3.01 -8.80
CA ASN A 315 12.51 -2.08 -9.66
C ASN A 315 11.57 -1.57 -10.79
N SER A 316 12.10 -0.79 -11.74
CA SER A 316 11.38 -0.32 -12.93
C SER A 316 11.87 -0.99 -14.24
N LEU A 317 12.35 -2.24 -14.16
CA LEU A 317 12.86 -2.97 -15.33
C LEU A 317 11.72 -3.31 -16.28
N ASN A 318 11.95 -3.17 -17.58
CA ASN A 318 10.95 -3.32 -18.63
C ASN A 318 11.43 -4.24 -19.78
N GLY A 319 10.66 -4.32 -20.86
CA GLY A 319 10.96 -5.24 -21.97
C GLY A 319 10.76 -6.71 -21.58
N SER A 320 11.21 -7.64 -22.43
CA SER A 320 11.01 -9.08 -22.24
C SER A 320 12.06 -9.73 -21.35
N ILE A 321 11.69 -10.80 -20.65
CA ILE A 321 12.66 -11.67 -19.98
C ILE A 321 13.56 -12.32 -21.06
N PRO A 322 14.89 -12.18 -21.02
CA PRO A 322 15.75 -12.72 -22.06
C PRO A 322 15.79 -14.25 -22.07
N ALA A 323 15.58 -14.85 -23.24
CA ALA A 323 15.68 -16.32 -23.43
C ALA A 323 17.06 -16.88 -23.02
N LEU A 324 18.13 -16.08 -23.18
CA LEU A 324 19.48 -16.46 -22.78
C LEU A 324 19.65 -16.70 -21.26
N LEU A 325 18.72 -16.25 -20.41
CA LEU A 325 18.71 -16.63 -18.98
C LEU A 325 18.53 -18.15 -18.79
N GLY A 326 17.97 -18.88 -19.76
CA GLY A 326 17.89 -20.35 -19.74
C GLY A 326 19.24 -21.07 -19.73
N ASN A 327 20.34 -20.38 -20.05
CA ASN A 327 21.69 -20.94 -20.01
C ASN A 327 22.28 -21.03 -18.58
N LEU A 328 21.61 -20.45 -17.58
CA LEU A 328 22.08 -20.35 -16.19
C LEU A 328 21.88 -21.67 -15.42
N ASN A 329 22.49 -22.75 -15.89
CA ASN A 329 22.27 -24.12 -15.40
C ASN A 329 22.45 -24.32 -13.88
N SER A 330 23.19 -23.45 -13.20
CA SER A 330 23.41 -23.47 -11.74
C SER A 330 22.31 -22.74 -10.94
N LEU A 331 21.39 -22.04 -11.61
CA LEU A 331 20.43 -21.13 -10.99
C LEU A 331 19.38 -21.91 -10.19
N SER A 332 19.32 -21.63 -8.89
CA SER A 332 18.34 -22.18 -7.95
C SER A 332 17.20 -21.21 -7.66
N HIS A 333 17.48 -19.90 -7.68
CA HIS A 333 16.51 -18.86 -7.37
C HIS A 333 16.48 -17.78 -8.46
N LEU A 334 15.29 -17.52 -9.00
CA LEU A 334 15.02 -16.41 -9.92
C LEU A 334 13.87 -15.55 -9.38
N TYR A 335 14.18 -14.32 -8.99
CA TYR A 335 13.22 -13.34 -8.47
C TYR A 335 13.21 -12.09 -9.35
N LEU A 336 12.18 -11.95 -10.18
CA LEU A 336 11.96 -10.82 -11.10
C LEU A 336 10.64 -10.07 -10.82
N PHE A 337 10.02 -10.32 -9.66
CA PHE A 337 8.71 -9.79 -9.32
C PHE A 337 8.71 -8.27 -9.08
N GLU A 338 7.54 -7.61 -9.07
CA GLU A 338 7.42 -6.15 -8.87
C GLU A 338 8.31 -5.34 -9.83
N ASN A 339 8.04 -5.48 -11.14
CA ASN A 339 8.72 -4.78 -12.22
C ASN A 339 7.72 -4.49 -13.36
N GLN A 340 8.21 -4.00 -14.50
CA GLN A 340 7.44 -3.67 -15.70
C GLN A 340 7.77 -4.63 -16.88
N LEU A 341 8.22 -5.85 -16.57
CA LEU A 341 8.60 -6.84 -17.59
C LEU A 341 7.37 -7.28 -18.38
N SER A 342 7.53 -7.45 -19.69
CA SER A 342 6.44 -7.75 -20.63
C SER A 342 6.79 -8.88 -21.58
N GLY A 343 5.91 -9.20 -22.53
CA GLY A 343 6.10 -10.35 -23.42
C GLY A 343 5.87 -11.69 -22.70
N SER A 344 6.14 -12.80 -23.39
CA SER A 344 5.91 -14.14 -22.86
C SER A 344 7.04 -14.63 -21.96
N ILE A 345 6.73 -15.61 -21.10
CA ILE A 345 7.71 -16.39 -20.36
C ILE A 345 8.48 -17.26 -21.38
N PRO A 346 9.80 -17.10 -21.57
CA PRO A 346 10.57 -17.90 -22.53
C PRO A 346 10.60 -19.39 -22.17
N GLU A 347 10.51 -20.27 -23.17
CA GLU A 347 10.59 -21.72 -22.94
C GLU A 347 11.97 -22.14 -22.40
N GLU A 348 13.01 -21.38 -22.71
CA GLU A 348 14.38 -21.60 -22.26
C GLU A 348 14.54 -21.56 -20.74
N ILE A 349 13.69 -20.81 -20.01
CA ILE A 349 13.66 -20.84 -18.53
C ILE A 349 13.36 -22.26 -18.02
N CYS A 350 12.62 -23.05 -18.79
CA CYS A 350 12.29 -24.43 -18.44
C CYS A 350 13.47 -25.41 -18.58
N GLN A 351 14.63 -24.94 -19.06
CA GLN A 351 15.88 -25.68 -19.10
C GLN A 351 16.66 -25.60 -17.77
N LEU A 352 16.29 -24.70 -16.86
CA LEU A 352 16.95 -24.44 -15.58
C LEU A 352 16.67 -25.54 -14.53
N ARG A 353 17.22 -26.75 -14.74
CA ARG A 353 16.94 -27.94 -13.91
C ARG A 353 17.29 -27.80 -12.42
N SER A 354 18.14 -26.84 -12.07
CA SER A 354 18.51 -26.52 -10.69
C SER A 354 17.48 -25.66 -9.95
N LEU A 355 16.51 -25.08 -10.67
CA LEU A 355 15.61 -24.05 -10.15
C LEU A 355 14.66 -24.62 -9.08
N THR A 356 14.68 -24.01 -7.90
CA THR A 356 13.84 -24.36 -6.74
C THR A 356 12.76 -23.31 -6.47
N LYS A 357 12.95 -22.06 -6.89
CA LYS A 357 11.92 -21.01 -6.83
C LYS A 357 11.93 -20.13 -8.07
N LEU A 358 10.74 -19.85 -8.59
CA LEU A 358 10.49 -18.93 -9.69
C LEU A 358 9.41 -17.92 -9.30
N TYR A 359 9.80 -16.66 -9.15
CA TYR A 359 8.91 -15.53 -8.87
C TYR A 359 8.95 -14.52 -10.01
N LEU A 360 7.86 -14.42 -10.77
CA LEU A 360 7.66 -13.48 -11.87
C LEU A 360 6.42 -12.58 -11.65
N SER A 361 5.89 -12.56 -10.42
CA SER A 361 4.65 -11.87 -10.06
C SER A 361 4.71 -10.34 -10.20
N ASN A 362 3.55 -9.69 -10.29
CA ASN A 362 3.41 -8.24 -10.37
C ASN A 362 4.30 -7.63 -11.47
N ASN A 363 3.97 -7.98 -12.71
CA ASN A 363 4.62 -7.58 -13.95
C ASN A 363 3.56 -7.43 -15.07
N SER A 364 3.99 -7.18 -16.30
CA SER A 364 3.14 -7.09 -17.50
C SER A 364 3.33 -8.28 -18.46
N LEU A 365 3.73 -9.45 -17.95
CA LEU A 365 3.98 -10.65 -18.76
C LEU A 365 2.68 -11.16 -19.39
N ASN A 366 2.75 -11.62 -20.63
CA ASN A 366 1.61 -12.03 -21.43
C ASN A 366 1.83 -13.39 -22.13
N GLY A 367 0.94 -13.76 -23.05
CA GLY A 367 0.96 -15.09 -23.68
C GLY A 367 0.63 -16.22 -22.71
N SER A 368 0.91 -17.45 -23.10
CA SER A 368 0.59 -18.66 -22.31
C SER A 368 1.72 -19.10 -21.39
N ILE A 369 1.36 -19.75 -20.29
CA ILE A 369 2.33 -20.49 -19.45
C ILE A 369 2.90 -21.66 -20.28
N PRO A 370 4.24 -21.78 -20.46
CA PRO A 370 4.82 -22.87 -21.24
C PRO A 370 4.56 -24.24 -20.61
N ALA A 371 4.11 -25.23 -21.40
CA ALA A 371 3.92 -26.60 -20.91
C ALA A 371 5.26 -27.25 -20.48
N SER A 372 6.36 -26.82 -21.09
CA SER A 372 7.73 -27.20 -20.75
C SER A 372 8.11 -26.86 -19.29
N LEU A 373 7.38 -25.97 -18.61
CA LEU A 373 7.58 -25.63 -17.19
C LEU A 373 7.47 -26.86 -16.27
N GLY A 374 6.68 -27.86 -16.66
CA GLY A 374 6.58 -29.16 -15.95
C GLY A 374 7.89 -29.96 -15.89
N ASN A 375 8.94 -29.57 -16.63
CA ASN A 375 10.26 -30.18 -16.56
C ASN A 375 11.07 -29.78 -15.31
N LEU A 376 10.68 -28.70 -14.61
CA LEU A 376 11.40 -28.13 -13.47
C LEU A 376 11.15 -28.92 -12.16
N ASN A 377 11.45 -30.22 -12.16
CA ASN A 377 11.09 -31.16 -11.09
C ASN A 377 11.56 -30.79 -9.66
N ASN A 378 12.56 -29.91 -9.52
CA ASN A 378 13.06 -29.38 -8.25
C ASN A 378 12.29 -28.15 -7.73
N LEU A 379 11.36 -27.61 -8.52
CA LEU A 379 10.63 -26.39 -8.19
C LEU A 379 9.73 -26.60 -6.98
N THR A 380 10.00 -25.85 -5.91
CA THR A 380 9.26 -25.84 -4.65
C THR A 380 8.26 -24.70 -4.59
N LEU A 381 8.42 -23.66 -5.41
CA LEU A 381 7.54 -22.51 -5.49
C LEU A 381 7.48 -21.94 -6.91
N LEU A 382 6.25 -21.73 -7.39
CA LEU A 382 5.94 -21.03 -8.63
C LEU A 382 4.95 -19.90 -8.35
N SER A 383 5.35 -18.65 -8.62
CA SER A 383 4.52 -17.46 -8.44
C SER A 383 4.50 -16.62 -9.72
N LEU A 384 3.36 -16.61 -10.39
CA LEU A 384 3.06 -15.84 -11.61
C LEU A 384 1.90 -14.84 -11.40
N TYR A 385 1.42 -14.70 -10.15
CA TYR A 385 0.37 -13.77 -9.71
C TYR A 385 0.53 -12.35 -10.28
N GLU A 386 -0.58 -11.68 -10.63
CA GLU A 386 -0.64 -10.27 -11.08
C GLU A 386 0.20 -10.03 -12.35
N ASN A 387 -0.31 -10.56 -13.46
CA ASN A 387 0.25 -10.44 -14.81
C ASN A 387 -0.89 -10.43 -15.86
N HIS A 388 -0.54 -10.51 -17.14
CA HIS A 388 -1.47 -10.61 -18.28
C HIS A 388 -1.40 -11.98 -18.99
N LEU A 389 -1.03 -13.04 -18.27
CA LEU A 389 -0.94 -14.39 -18.83
C LEU A 389 -2.32 -14.90 -19.24
N SER A 390 -2.38 -15.63 -20.34
CA SER A 390 -3.63 -16.09 -20.98
C SER A 390 -3.54 -17.54 -21.44
N GLY A 391 -4.63 -18.08 -21.99
CA GLY A 391 -4.73 -19.50 -22.34
C GLY A 391 -4.90 -20.39 -21.12
N TYR A 392 -4.71 -21.70 -21.29
CA TYR A 392 -4.99 -22.70 -20.26
C TYR A 392 -3.81 -22.91 -19.30
N ILE A 393 -4.11 -23.40 -18.08
CA ILE A 393 -3.11 -23.93 -17.15
C ILE A 393 -2.57 -25.26 -17.72
N PRO A 394 -1.28 -25.41 -18.04
CA PRO A 394 -0.76 -26.66 -18.60
C PRO A 394 -0.89 -27.85 -17.64
N PRO A 395 -1.45 -29.00 -18.06
CA PRO A 395 -1.53 -30.21 -17.23
C PRO A 395 -0.16 -30.70 -16.71
N GLU A 396 0.92 -30.38 -17.43
CA GLU A 396 2.32 -30.68 -17.10
C GLU A 396 2.78 -30.06 -15.78
N ILE A 397 2.15 -28.98 -15.31
CA ILE A 397 2.40 -28.43 -13.96
C ILE A 397 2.16 -29.50 -12.88
N GLY A 398 1.24 -30.44 -13.11
CA GLY A 398 0.99 -31.60 -12.25
C GLY A 398 2.16 -32.59 -12.12
N TYR A 399 3.25 -32.43 -12.89
CA TYR A 399 4.47 -33.22 -12.75
C TYR A 399 5.45 -32.65 -11.70
N LEU A 400 5.26 -31.39 -11.26
CA LEU A 400 6.12 -30.69 -10.30
C LEU A 400 5.93 -31.19 -8.85
N ARG A 401 6.23 -32.46 -8.58
CA ARG A 401 5.92 -33.12 -7.28
C ARG A 401 6.60 -32.48 -6.05
N SER A 402 7.63 -31.68 -6.25
CA SER A 402 8.32 -30.91 -5.21
C SER A 402 7.58 -29.63 -4.81
N LEU A 403 6.57 -29.21 -5.57
CA LEU A 403 5.91 -27.91 -5.43
C LEU A 403 5.12 -27.81 -4.12
N THR A 404 5.40 -26.76 -3.36
CA THR A 404 4.78 -26.44 -2.06
C THR A 404 3.85 -25.23 -2.13
N GLN A 405 4.05 -24.35 -3.10
CA GLN A 405 3.19 -23.19 -3.36
C GLN A 405 3.05 -22.98 -4.88
N LEU A 406 1.80 -22.79 -5.32
CA LEU A 406 1.44 -22.46 -6.69
C LEU A 406 0.50 -21.26 -6.66
N ASP A 407 0.96 -20.14 -7.20
CA ASP A 407 0.17 -18.92 -7.33
C ASP A 407 0.12 -18.42 -8.78
N LEU A 408 -1.07 -18.47 -9.37
CA LEU A 408 -1.38 -18.03 -10.73
C LEU A 408 -2.55 -17.02 -10.75
N SER A 409 -2.89 -16.42 -9.62
CA SER A 409 -4.06 -15.52 -9.53
C SER A 409 -3.89 -14.19 -10.26
N THR A 410 -4.97 -13.46 -10.46
CA THR A 410 -5.01 -12.11 -11.08
C THR A 410 -4.28 -12.12 -12.43
N ASN A 411 -4.82 -12.91 -13.35
CA ASN A 411 -4.34 -13.12 -14.72
C ASN A 411 -5.57 -13.30 -15.66
N SER A 412 -5.33 -13.64 -16.93
CA SER A 412 -6.38 -13.94 -17.94
C SER A 412 -6.41 -15.41 -18.34
N LEU A 413 -6.06 -16.33 -17.43
CA LEU A 413 -6.04 -17.77 -17.69
C LEU A 413 -7.47 -18.31 -17.85
N ASN A 414 -7.67 -19.20 -18.80
CA ASN A 414 -8.99 -19.73 -19.19
C ASN A 414 -8.99 -21.27 -19.29
N GLY A 415 -10.10 -21.85 -19.77
CA GLY A 415 -10.29 -23.30 -19.78
C GLY A 415 -10.52 -23.87 -18.38
N SER A 416 -10.37 -25.19 -18.22
CA SER A 416 -10.60 -25.88 -16.95
C SER A 416 -9.35 -26.04 -16.09
N ILE A 417 -9.54 -26.12 -14.78
CA ILE A 417 -8.49 -26.49 -13.83
C ILE A 417 -8.05 -27.94 -14.16
N PRO A 418 -6.76 -28.21 -14.46
CA PRO A 418 -6.31 -29.56 -14.79
C PRO A 418 -6.42 -30.53 -13.60
N PRO A 419 -7.04 -31.71 -13.75
CA PRO A 419 -7.06 -32.73 -12.69
C PRO A 419 -5.68 -33.19 -12.24
N SER A 420 -4.66 -33.07 -13.11
CA SER A 420 -3.26 -33.39 -12.81
C SER A 420 -2.66 -32.54 -11.69
N LEU A 421 -3.23 -31.36 -11.37
CA LEU A 421 -2.81 -30.58 -10.19
C LEU A 421 -3.03 -31.34 -8.89
N GLY A 422 -3.95 -32.31 -8.84
CA GLY A 422 -4.14 -33.22 -7.71
C GLY A 422 -2.94 -34.13 -7.40
N ASN A 423 -1.93 -34.22 -8.28
CA ASN A 423 -0.69 -34.97 -8.06
C ASN A 423 0.33 -34.23 -7.17
N LEU A 424 0.12 -32.94 -6.90
CA LEU A 424 1.04 -32.06 -6.18
C LEU A 424 0.97 -32.27 -4.66
N ASN A 425 1.27 -33.49 -4.20
CA ASN A 425 1.03 -33.92 -2.82
C ASN A 425 1.72 -33.06 -1.74
N ASN A 426 2.77 -32.29 -2.07
CA ASN A 426 3.47 -31.38 -1.16
C ASN A 426 2.85 -29.96 -1.10
N LEU A 427 1.83 -29.68 -1.91
CA LEU A 427 1.25 -28.34 -2.06
C LEU A 427 0.54 -27.90 -0.77
N THR A 428 0.89 -26.70 -0.31
CA THR A 428 0.34 -26.03 0.88
C THR A 428 -0.54 -24.84 0.51
N LEU A 429 -0.30 -24.22 -0.64
CA LEU A 429 -1.10 -23.13 -1.19
C LEU A 429 -1.38 -23.38 -2.68
N LEU A 430 -2.66 -23.31 -3.06
CA LEU A 430 -3.13 -23.23 -4.45
C LEU A 430 -3.98 -21.97 -4.60
N SER A 431 -3.48 -21.02 -5.37
CA SER A 431 -4.12 -19.73 -5.65
C SER A 431 -4.30 -19.55 -7.15
N LEU A 432 -5.56 -19.52 -7.60
CA LEU A 432 -5.99 -19.35 -8.99
C LEU A 432 -7.09 -18.27 -9.11
N TYR A 433 -7.28 -17.43 -8.09
CA TYR A 433 -8.36 -16.45 -8.04
C TYR A 433 -8.19 -15.36 -9.13
N GLU A 434 -9.25 -14.62 -9.48
CA GLU A 434 -9.22 -13.57 -10.51
C GLU A 434 -8.62 -14.05 -11.84
N ASN A 435 -9.32 -14.98 -12.47
CA ASN A 435 -9.01 -15.51 -13.79
C ASN A 435 -10.33 -15.79 -14.54
N GLN A 436 -10.23 -16.39 -15.73
CA GLN A 436 -11.36 -16.79 -16.59
C GLN A 436 -11.53 -18.32 -16.59
N LEU A 437 -11.12 -19.02 -15.53
CA LEU A 437 -11.20 -20.48 -15.43
C LEU A 437 -12.65 -20.94 -15.34
N SER A 438 -12.98 -22.02 -16.02
CA SER A 438 -14.35 -22.49 -16.27
C SER A 438 -14.49 -24.00 -16.05
N GLY A 439 -15.72 -24.50 -16.08
CA GLY A 439 -16.01 -25.91 -15.82
C GLY A 439 -15.88 -26.30 -14.33
N PRO A 440 -15.92 -27.61 -14.01
CA PRO A 440 -15.98 -28.06 -12.62
C PRO A 440 -14.63 -28.03 -11.90
N ILE A 441 -14.69 -27.87 -10.57
CA ILE A 441 -13.54 -28.10 -9.68
C ILE A 441 -13.19 -29.61 -9.71
N PRO A 442 -11.97 -30.02 -10.07
CA PRO A 442 -11.61 -31.44 -10.15
C PRO A 442 -11.65 -32.14 -8.78
N SER A 443 -12.17 -33.37 -8.76
CA SER A 443 -12.23 -34.22 -7.55
C SER A 443 -10.84 -34.51 -6.97
N GLU A 444 -9.85 -34.56 -7.86
CA GLU A 444 -8.45 -34.87 -7.65
C GLU A 444 -7.75 -33.83 -6.77
N LEU A 445 -8.27 -32.60 -6.68
CA LEU A 445 -7.77 -31.61 -5.71
C LEU A 445 -7.96 -32.09 -4.26
N GLY A 446 -8.91 -32.99 -3.99
CA GLY A 446 -9.07 -33.66 -2.69
C GLY A 446 -7.89 -34.56 -2.27
N ASN A 447 -6.96 -34.86 -3.19
CA ASN A 447 -5.74 -35.61 -2.87
C ASN A 447 -4.67 -34.75 -2.15
N LEU A 448 -4.77 -33.42 -2.22
CA LEU A 448 -3.79 -32.45 -1.73
C LEU A 448 -3.79 -32.31 -0.19
N LYS A 449 -3.52 -33.40 0.53
CA LYS A 449 -3.70 -33.50 1.99
C LYS A 449 -2.88 -32.50 2.82
N ASN A 450 -1.83 -31.92 2.24
CA ASN A 450 -1.00 -30.88 2.86
C ASN A 450 -1.52 -29.44 2.64
N LEU A 451 -2.60 -29.26 1.86
CA LEU A 451 -3.11 -27.95 1.49
C LEU A 451 -3.66 -27.19 2.71
N ILE A 452 -3.20 -25.95 2.87
CA ILE A 452 -3.57 -25.01 3.93
C ILE A 452 -4.48 -23.91 3.36
N GLY A 453 -4.24 -23.46 2.12
CA GLY A 453 -5.08 -22.49 1.42
C GLY A 453 -5.48 -22.94 0.02
N LEU A 454 -6.79 -22.85 -0.27
CA LEU A 454 -7.37 -23.03 -1.61
C LEU A 454 -8.17 -21.78 -1.97
N ARG A 455 -7.70 -21.02 -2.97
CA ARG A 455 -8.34 -19.78 -3.45
C ARG A 455 -8.65 -19.91 -4.94
N LEU A 456 -9.93 -20.02 -5.27
CA LEU A 456 -10.45 -20.17 -6.63
C LEU A 456 -11.51 -19.10 -6.95
N SER A 457 -11.59 -18.03 -6.16
CA SER A 457 -12.62 -17.00 -6.29
C SER A 457 -12.47 -16.15 -7.55
N ASN A 458 -13.51 -15.39 -7.92
CA ASN A 458 -13.52 -14.51 -9.10
C ASN A 458 -13.13 -15.27 -10.38
N ASN A 459 -13.91 -16.30 -10.72
CA ASN A 459 -13.73 -17.15 -11.90
C ASN A 459 -15.11 -17.56 -12.48
N GLN A 460 -15.12 -18.44 -13.48
CA GLN A 460 -16.33 -18.96 -14.14
C GLN A 460 -16.56 -20.46 -13.80
N LEU A 461 -16.06 -20.93 -12.65
CA LEU A 461 -16.15 -22.34 -12.26
C LEU A 461 -17.60 -22.72 -11.96
N SER A 462 -18.00 -23.90 -12.42
CA SER A 462 -19.40 -24.35 -12.41
C SER A 462 -19.57 -25.75 -11.81
N GLY A 463 -20.82 -26.22 -11.72
CA GLY A 463 -21.13 -27.52 -11.12
C GLY A 463 -21.01 -27.53 -9.59
N PRO A 464 -21.06 -28.72 -8.95
CA PRO A 464 -21.13 -28.84 -7.50
C PRO A 464 -19.76 -28.68 -6.80
N ILE A 465 -19.79 -28.20 -5.57
CA ILE A 465 -18.67 -28.37 -4.64
C ILE A 465 -18.57 -29.86 -4.32
N LEU A 466 -17.44 -30.50 -4.66
CA LEU A 466 -17.26 -31.94 -4.49
C LEU A 466 -16.93 -32.34 -3.05
N SER A 467 -17.39 -33.54 -2.66
CA SER A 467 -17.25 -34.09 -1.30
C SER A 467 -15.78 -34.36 -0.91
N GLU A 468 -14.95 -34.58 -1.92
CA GLU A 468 -13.54 -34.91 -1.89
C GLU A 468 -12.70 -33.77 -1.28
N LEU A 469 -13.17 -32.52 -1.34
CA LEU A 469 -12.55 -31.39 -0.62
C LEU A 469 -12.62 -31.57 0.92
N GLY A 470 -13.56 -32.37 1.43
CA GLY A 470 -13.61 -32.79 2.84
C GLY A 470 -12.41 -33.63 3.31
N ASN A 471 -11.56 -34.10 2.38
CA ASN A 471 -10.31 -34.81 2.71
C ASN A 471 -9.16 -33.86 3.11
N LEU A 472 -9.28 -32.56 2.82
CA LEU A 472 -8.22 -31.54 3.01
C LEU A 472 -8.10 -31.09 4.47
N LYS A 473 -7.83 -32.02 5.39
CA LYS A 473 -7.91 -31.81 6.85
C LYS A 473 -7.00 -30.69 7.40
N ASN A 474 -5.95 -30.31 6.66
CA ASN A 474 -5.04 -29.21 7.02
C ASN A 474 -5.53 -27.83 6.56
N LEU A 475 -6.60 -27.77 5.74
CA LEU A 475 -7.10 -26.53 5.14
C LEU A 475 -7.56 -25.55 6.22
N SER A 476 -6.99 -24.34 6.18
CA SER A 476 -7.35 -23.21 7.04
C SER A 476 -8.17 -22.16 6.29
N SER A 477 -8.00 -22.03 4.97
CA SER A 477 -8.74 -21.07 4.14
C SER A 477 -9.30 -21.72 2.88
N LEU A 478 -10.61 -21.61 2.68
CA LEU A 478 -11.32 -22.01 1.46
C LEU A 478 -12.09 -20.81 0.92
N ASP A 479 -11.71 -20.34 -0.26
CA ASP A 479 -12.38 -19.25 -0.96
C ASP A 479 -12.78 -19.68 -2.38
N LEU A 480 -14.09 -19.84 -2.58
CA LEU A 480 -14.74 -20.20 -3.84
C LEU A 480 -15.75 -19.11 -4.28
N SER A 481 -15.66 -17.90 -3.70
CA SER A 481 -16.61 -16.81 -3.94
C SER A 481 -16.57 -16.30 -5.39
N ASN A 482 -17.67 -15.69 -5.87
CA ASN A 482 -17.80 -15.11 -7.22
C ASN A 482 -17.48 -16.14 -8.32
N ASN A 483 -18.34 -17.15 -8.43
CA ASN A 483 -18.27 -18.24 -9.41
C ASN A 483 -19.70 -18.66 -9.83
N GLN A 484 -19.81 -19.73 -10.62
CA GLN A 484 -21.07 -20.32 -11.07
C GLN A 484 -21.35 -21.68 -10.39
N LEU A 485 -20.80 -21.91 -9.19
CA LEU A 485 -20.96 -23.16 -8.46
C LEU A 485 -22.41 -23.34 -8.02
N SER A 486 -22.93 -24.56 -8.14
CA SER A 486 -24.34 -24.88 -7.93
C SER A 486 -24.52 -26.07 -7.00
N SER A 487 -25.78 -26.51 -6.81
CA SER A 487 -26.15 -27.63 -5.92
C SER A 487 -25.90 -27.34 -4.42
N LEU A 488 -25.98 -28.39 -3.62
CA LEU A 488 -25.89 -28.36 -2.15
C LEU A 488 -24.46 -28.12 -1.66
N ILE A 489 -24.30 -27.42 -0.53
CA ILE A 489 -23.06 -27.38 0.23
C ILE A 489 -22.83 -28.77 0.89
N PRO A 490 -21.71 -29.49 0.63
CA PRO A 490 -21.49 -30.82 1.20
C PRO A 490 -21.30 -30.79 2.73
N SER A 491 -22.02 -31.64 3.47
CA SER A 491 -21.88 -31.78 4.94
C SER A 491 -20.46 -32.11 5.38
N VAL A 492 -19.70 -32.82 4.54
CA VAL A 492 -18.30 -33.20 4.77
C VAL A 492 -17.36 -32.01 4.91
N LEU A 493 -17.72 -30.80 4.46
CA LEU A 493 -16.94 -29.59 4.76
C LEU A 493 -16.89 -29.30 6.27
N GLY A 494 -17.89 -29.74 7.04
CA GLY A 494 -17.89 -29.69 8.51
C GLY A 494 -16.80 -30.54 9.18
N ASN A 495 -16.08 -31.38 8.43
CA ASN A 495 -14.93 -32.14 8.93
C ASN A 495 -13.61 -31.33 8.92
N LEU A 496 -13.56 -30.18 8.24
CA LEU A 496 -12.36 -29.35 8.06
C LEU A 496 -12.04 -28.52 9.31
N LYS A 497 -11.75 -29.18 10.44
CA LYS A 497 -11.65 -28.55 11.77
C LYS A 497 -10.60 -27.44 11.90
N ASN A 498 -9.64 -27.36 10.98
CA ASN A 498 -8.63 -26.29 10.94
C ASN A 498 -9.11 -25.02 10.22
N LEU A 499 -10.27 -25.06 9.55
CA LEU A 499 -10.78 -23.97 8.73
C LEU A 499 -11.09 -22.73 9.59
N SER A 500 -10.45 -21.61 9.25
CA SER A 500 -10.64 -20.28 9.83
C SER A 500 -11.43 -19.36 8.89
N GLY A 501 -11.36 -19.55 7.57
CA GLY A 501 -12.16 -18.81 6.58
C GLY A 501 -12.88 -19.74 5.61
N LEU A 502 -14.20 -19.55 5.47
CA LEU A 502 -15.04 -20.20 4.45
C LEU A 502 -15.83 -19.13 3.69
N ARG A 503 -15.51 -18.92 2.42
CA ARG A 503 -16.23 -17.99 1.54
C ARG A 503 -16.76 -18.72 0.30
N LEU A 504 -18.07 -18.70 0.16
CA LEU A 504 -18.84 -19.34 -0.92
C LEU A 504 -19.83 -18.35 -1.57
N SER A 505 -19.68 -17.06 -1.32
CA SER A 505 -20.62 -16.02 -1.75
C SER A 505 -20.65 -15.80 -3.26
N ASN A 506 -21.70 -15.17 -3.78
CA ASN A 506 -21.90 -14.88 -5.20
C ASN A 506 -21.74 -16.15 -6.05
N ASN A 507 -22.63 -17.11 -5.82
CA ASN A 507 -22.69 -18.40 -6.51
C ASN A 507 -24.18 -18.82 -6.70
N GLN A 508 -24.41 -20.01 -7.24
CA GLN A 508 -25.73 -20.60 -7.48
C GLN A 508 -26.02 -21.76 -6.49
N LEU A 509 -25.39 -21.76 -5.30
CA LEU A 509 -25.56 -22.82 -4.30
C LEU A 509 -26.98 -22.80 -3.75
N SER A 510 -27.55 -23.97 -3.51
CA SER A 510 -28.96 -24.13 -3.15
C SER A 510 -29.18 -25.12 -2.01
N GLY A 511 -30.44 -25.25 -1.57
CA GLY A 511 -30.83 -26.14 -0.47
C GLY A 511 -30.44 -25.61 0.91
N PRO A 512 -30.54 -26.44 1.97
CA PRO A 512 -30.35 -25.99 3.34
C PRO A 512 -28.88 -25.82 3.72
N ILE A 513 -28.59 -24.80 4.54
CA ILE A 513 -27.31 -24.69 5.25
C ILE A 513 -27.23 -25.86 6.26
N LEU A 514 -26.24 -26.73 6.10
CA LEU A 514 -26.15 -27.96 6.91
C LEU A 514 -25.55 -27.70 8.30
N SER A 515 -26.08 -28.41 9.30
CA SER A 515 -25.74 -28.24 10.72
C SER A 515 -24.26 -28.51 11.05
N GLU A 516 -23.63 -29.33 10.23
CA GLU A 516 -22.27 -29.83 10.33
C GLU A 516 -21.22 -28.73 10.18
N LEU A 517 -21.54 -27.61 9.51
CA LEU A 517 -20.69 -26.42 9.48
C LEU A 517 -20.49 -25.82 10.89
N GLY A 518 -21.42 -26.05 11.82
CA GLY A 518 -21.28 -25.70 13.24
C GLY A 518 -20.20 -26.50 14.00
N ASN A 519 -19.54 -27.48 13.36
CA ASN A 519 -18.39 -28.18 13.92
C ASN A 519 -17.06 -27.41 13.74
N LEU A 520 -17.04 -26.39 12.89
CA LEU A 520 -15.85 -25.62 12.48
C LEU A 520 -15.44 -24.59 13.55
N LYS A 521 -15.09 -25.04 14.76
CA LYS A 521 -14.86 -24.16 15.92
C LYS A 521 -13.75 -23.11 15.75
N ASN A 522 -12.84 -23.30 14.79
CA ASN A 522 -11.77 -22.34 14.47
C ASN A 522 -12.20 -21.25 13.48
N LEU A 523 -13.42 -21.34 12.93
CA LEU A 523 -13.93 -20.42 11.92
C LEU A 523 -14.07 -19.00 12.47
N SER A 524 -13.36 -18.05 11.84
CA SER A 524 -13.39 -16.62 12.12
C SER A 524 -14.16 -15.83 11.05
N SER A 525 -14.28 -16.38 9.83
CA SER A 525 -15.04 -15.77 8.74
C SER A 525 -15.91 -16.81 8.03
N LEU A 526 -17.21 -16.52 7.94
CA LEU A 526 -18.18 -17.29 7.16
C LEU A 526 -18.97 -16.35 6.24
N ASP A 527 -18.84 -16.56 4.94
CA ASP A 527 -19.62 -15.86 3.93
C ASP A 527 -20.31 -16.84 2.98
N LEU A 528 -21.64 -16.85 3.04
CA LEU A 528 -22.56 -17.61 2.20
C LEU A 528 -23.54 -16.69 1.45
N SER A 529 -23.26 -15.38 1.43
CA SER A 529 -24.18 -14.38 0.87
C SER A 529 -24.36 -14.50 -0.65
N ASN A 530 -25.43 -13.96 -1.20
CA ASN A 530 -25.73 -13.94 -2.64
C ASN A 530 -25.71 -15.36 -3.26
N ASN A 531 -26.64 -16.19 -2.80
CA ASN A 531 -26.82 -17.57 -3.23
C ASN A 531 -28.33 -17.92 -3.23
N GLN A 532 -28.67 -19.17 -3.50
CA GLN A 532 -30.04 -19.70 -3.50
C GLN A 532 -30.29 -20.61 -2.27
N LEU A 533 -29.59 -20.39 -1.15
CA LEU A 533 -29.77 -21.19 0.07
C LEU A 533 -31.19 -21.00 0.62
N THR A 534 -31.71 -22.09 1.19
CA THR A 534 -33.07 -22.20 1.75
C THR A 534 -33.01 -22.73 3.19
N GLY A 535 -34.18 -22.89 3.83
CA GLY A 535 -34.26 -23.45 5.19
C GLY A 535 -33.82 -22.46 6.27
N SER A 536 -33.74 -22.94 7.50
CA SER A 536 -33.38 -22.12 8.67
C SER A 536 -31.87 -22.05 8.90
N ILE A 537 -31.40 -20.96 9.52
CA ILE A 537 -30.01 -20.84 9.96
C ILE A 537 -29.76 -21.85 11.10
N PRO A 538 -28.79 -22.78 10.99
CA PRO A 538 -28.61 -23.85 11.97
C PRO A 538 -28.25 -23.35 13.37
N SER A 539 -28.91 -23.89 14.40
CA SER A 539 -28.62 -23.57 15.81
C SER A 539 -27.19 -23.94 16.24
N SER A 540 -26.56 -24.88 15.53
CA SER A 540 -25.16 -25.29 15.71
C SER A 540 -24.15 -24.17 15.42
N PHE A 541 -24.54 -23.09 14.72
CA PHE A 541 -23.67 -21.93 14.51
C PHE A 541 -23.30 -21.23 15.83
N GLY A 542 -24.09 -21.41 16.90
CA GLY A 542 -23.73 -20.98 18.26
C GLY A 542 -22.45 -21.62 18.83
N ASN A 543 -21.91 -22.66 18.19
CA ASN A 543 -20.62 -23.26 18.54
C ASN A 543 -19.42 -22.48 17.97
N LEU A 544 -19.62 -21.62 16.97
CA LEU A 544 -18.59 -20.90 16.22
C LEU A 544 -18.10 -19.66 17.00
N ARG A 545 -17.66 -19.84 18.26
CA ARG A 545 -17.37 -18.73 19.19
C ARG A 545 -16.24 -17.80 18.74
N ASN A 546 -15.38 -18.25 17.81
CA ASN A 546 -14.30 -17.45 17.22
C ASN A 546 -14.76 -16.60 16.02
N LEU A 547 -16.03 -16.69 15.62
CA LEU A 547 -16.56 -16.04 14.42
C LEU A 547 -16.56 -14.51 14.59
N ARG A 548 -15.86 -13.83 13.69
CA ARG A 548 -15.73 -12.37 13.61
C ARG A 548 -16.60 -11.78 12.50
N THR A 549 -16.81 -12.52 11.41
CA THR A 549 -17.66 -12.08 10.31
C THR A 549 -18.65 -13.17 9.89
N LEU A 550 -19.93 -12.80 9.79
CA LEU A 550 -21.01 -13.65 9.33
C LEU A 550 -21.84 -12.93 8.26
N PHE A 551 -21.77 -13.43 7.03
CA PHE A 551 -22.55 -12.94 5.90
C PHE A 551 -23.47 -14.05 5.38
N LEU A 552 -24.79 -13.84 5.49
CA LEU A 552 -25.82 -14.75 4.97
C LEU A 552 -26.80 -14.04 4.02
N GLY A 553 -26.65 -12.72 3.83
CA GLY A 553 -27.60 -11.90 3.08
C GLY A 553 -27.79 -12.29 1.62
N ASN A 554 -28.89 -11.85 0.99
CA ASN A 554 -29.31 -12.24 -0.36
C ASN A 554 -29.40 -13.77 -0.51
N ASN A 555 -30.31 -14.40 0.24
CA ASN A 555 -30.62 -15.83 0.17
C ASN A 555 -32.12 -16.07 0.47
N ASN A 556 -32.66 -17.21 0.05
CA ASN A 556 -34.07 -17.58 0.27
C ASN A 556 -34.29 -18.34 1.59
N LEU A 557 -33.66 -17.89 2.68
CA LEU A 557 -33.74 -18.55 3.98
C LEU A 557 -35.13 -18.39 4.61
N THR A 558 -35.60 -19.44 5.28
CA THR A 558 -36.87 -19.46 6.01
C THR A 558 -36.58 -19.35 7.50
N THR A 559 -36.67 -18.14 8.05
CA THR A 559 -36.37 -17.87 9.46
C THR A 559 -37.57 -17.25 10.19
N GLU A 560 -37.98 -17.85 11.30
CA GLU A 560 -39.02 -17.31 12.22
C GLU A 560 -38.56 -15.99 12.88
N GLY A 561 -37.24 -15.78 12.96
CA GLY A 561 -36.60 -14.53 13.34
C GLY A 561 -35.10 -14.70 13.61
N ILE A 562 -34.47 -13.65 14.14
CA ILE A 562 -33.03 -13.64 14.45
C ILE A 562 -32.73 -14.76 15.47
N PRO A 563 -31.87 -15.74 15.16
CA PRO A 563 -31.59 -16.85 16.08
C PRO A 563 -30.92 -16.40 17.38
N SER A 564 -31.44 -16.86 18.52
CA SER A 564 -30.92 -16.51 19.86
C SER A 564 -29.49 -16.99 20.13
N PHE A 565 -28.96 -17.95 19.35
CA PHE A 565 -27.56 -18.35 19.48
C PHE A 565 -26.58 -17.24 19.07
N ILE A 566 -27.00 -16.23 18.28
CA ILE A 566 -26.14 -15.10 17.90
C ILE A 566 -25.67 -14.34 19.13
N CYS A 567 -26.46 -14.33 20.21
CA CYS A 567 -26.06 -13.79 21.52
C CYS A 567 -24.78 -14.43 22.10
N ASN A 568 -24.41 -15.64 21.65
CA ASN A 568 -23.21 -16.36 22.12
C ASN A 568 -21.96 -16.07 21.26
N LEU A 569 -22.10 -15.33 20.16
CA LEU A 569 -21.01 -15.00 19.23
C LEU A 569 -20.35 -13.69 19.64
N THR A 570 -19.78 -13.64 20.84
CA THR A 570 -19.24 -12.43 21.45
C THR A 570 -18.03 -11.82 20.73
N SER A 571 -17.39 -12.57 19.81
CA SER A 571 -16.28 -12.10 18.98
C SER A 571 -16.72 -11.48 17.64
N LEU A 572 -18.02 -11.40 17.38
CA LEU A 572 -18.57 -10.93 16.10
C LEU A 572 -18.38 -9.42 15.93
N GLY A 573 -17.74 -9.02 14.81
CA GLY A 573 -17.56 -7.64 14.38
C GLY A 573 -18.43 -7.25 13.17
N VAL A 574 -18.76 -8.21 12.31
CA VAL A 574 -19.63 -8.02 11.13
C VAL A 574 -20.77 -9.03 11.15
N LEU A 575 -22.00 -8.53 11.06
CA LEU A 575 -23.22 -9.32 10.89
C LEU A 575 -24.03 -8.78 9.71
N ASN A 576 -24.13 -9.54 8.63
CA ASN A 576 -24.98 -9.23 7.47
C ASN A 576 -26.02 -10.33 7.26
N LEU A 577 -27.28 -9.98 7.55
CA LEU A 577 -28.49 -10.76 7.34
C LEU A 577 -29.51 -9.97 6.48
N SER A 578 -29.07 -9.09 5.58
CA SER A 578 -30.00 -8.36 4.69
C SER A 578 -30.64 -9.28 3.65
N ARG A 579 -31.90 -9.07 3.28
CA ARG A 579 -32.60 -9.83 2.21
C ARG A 579 -32.61 -11.35 2.45
N ILE A 580 -33.10 -11.79 3.61
CA ILE A 580 -33.33 -13.22 3.94
C ILE A 580 -34.69 -13.49 4.61
N ASN A 581 -35.68 -12.62 4.38
CA ASN A 581 -37.05 -12.74 4.90
C ASN A 581 -37.15 -12.93 6.44
N LEU A 582 -36.22 -12.33 7.20
CA LEU A 582 -36.21 -12.37 8.67
C LEU A 582 -37.46 -11.74 9.27
N LYS A 583 -38.06 -12.42 10.25
CA LYS A 583 -39.22 -11.94 11.01
C LYS A 583 -38.88 -11.63 12.47
N GLY A 584 -39.88 -11.25 13.25
CA GLY A 584 -39.74 -11.02 14.70
C GLY A 584 -39.11 -9.67 15.04
N LYS A 585 -38.45 -9.60 16.21
CA LYS A 585 -37.85 -8.37 16.77
C LYS A 585 -36.32 -8.44 16.77
N ILE A 586 -35.68 -7.27 16.77
CA ILE A 586 -34.24 -7.15 17.01
C ILE A 586 -33.94 -7.57 18.46
N LEU A 587 -32.98 -8.48 18.66
CA LEU A 587 -32.71 -9.06 19.98
C LEU A 587 -31.94 -8.09 20.88
N GLN A 588 -32.42 -7.90 22.12
CA GLN A 588 -31.74 -7.12 23.17
C GLN A 588 -30.28 -7.54 23.38
N CYS A 589 -29.95 -8.82 23.17
CA CYS A 589 -28.58 -9.32 23.37
C CYS A 589 -27.56 -8.78 22.35
N LEU A 590 -27.99 -8.30 21.18
CA LEU A 590 -27.07 -7.78 20.15
C LEU A 590 -26.24 -6.62 20.70
N GLY A 591 -26.87 -5.74 21.47
CA GLY A 591 -26.20 -4.63 22.17
C GLY A 591 -25.13 -5.05 23.19
N ASN A 592 -25.09 -6.32 23.61
CA ASN A 592 -24.04 -6.82 24.51
C ASN A 592 -22.80 -7.32 23.74
N ILE A 593 -22.84 -7.38 22.41
CA ILE A 593 -21.70 -7.74 21.56
C ILE A 593 -20.95 -6.45 21.19
N SER A 594 -20.23 -5.89 22.17
CA SER A 594 -19.58 -4.56 22.05
C SER A 594 -18.57 -4.45 20.90
N GLY A 595 -18.06 -5.58 20.39
CA GLY A 595 -17.17 -5.63 19.23
C GLY A 595 -17.85 -5.45 17.87
N LEU A 596 -19.19 -5.40 17.79
CA LEU A 596 -19.92 -5.18 16.54
C LEU A 596 -19.64 -3.80 15.97
N ARG A 597 -19.19 -3.79 14.71
CA ARG A 597 -18.93 -2.61 13.88
C ARG A 597 -19.94 -2.47 12.75
N TYR A 598 -20.31 -3.59 12.14
CA TYR A 598 -21.18 -3.61 10.97
C TYR A 598 -22.39 -4.49 11.25
N VAL A 599 -23.58 -3.89 11.26
CA VAL A 599 -24.86 -4.60 11.41
C VAL A 599 -25.75 -4.24 10.23
N LYS A 600 -25.95 -5.20 9.32
CA LYS A 600 -26.83 -5.06 8.15
C LYS A 600 -27.95 -6.09 8.20
N MET A 601 -29.21 -5.63 8.28
CA MET A 601 -30.41 -6.47 8.31
C MET A 601 -31.56 -5.88 7.46
N SER A 602 -31.21 -5.08 6.45
CA SER A 602 -32.16 -4.41 5.57
C SER A 602 -32.94 -5.34 4.65
N HIS A 603 -34.07 -4.85 4.13
CA HIS A 603 -35.00 -5.60 3.28
C HIS A 603 -35.43 -6.93 3.91
N ASN A 604 -36.00 -6.85 5.12
CA ASN A 604 -36.53 -7.98 5.84
C ASN A 604 -37.92 -7.63 6.39
N ASN A 605 -38.50 -8.52 7.20
CA ASN A 605 -39.79 -8.35 7.85
C ASN A 605 -39.62 -8.21 9.38
N LEU A 606 -38.52 -7.57 9.82
CA LEU A 606 -38.29 -7.25 11.23
C LEU A 606 -39.29 -6.20 11.72
N SER A 607 -39.67 -6.26 12.99
CA SER A 607 -40.77 -5.48 13.57
C SER A 607 -40.54 -5.17 15.05
N GLY A 608 -41.39 -4.32 15.62
CA GLY A 608 -41.24 -3.86 17.01
C GLY A 608 -40.18 -2.77 17.16
N GLU A 609 -39.86 -2.42 18.40
CA GLU A 609 -38.98 -1.30 18.72
C GLU A 609 -37.50 -1.69 18.75
N LEU A 610 -36.63 -0.69 18.54
CA LEU A 610 -35.19 -0.86 18.72
C LEU A 610 -34.87 -1.12 20.21
N PRO A 611 -34.12 -2.19 20.54
CA PRO A 611 -33.77 -2.49 21.91
C PRO A 611 -32.86 -1.41 22.50
N PRO A 612 -33.11 -0.90 23.74
CA PRO A 612 -32.26 0.14 24.35
C PRO A 612 -30.78 -0.22 24.47
N SER A 613 -30.44 -1.51 24.49
CA SER A 613 -29.05 -1.97 24.49
C SER A 613 -28.28 -1.66 23.20
N ILE A 614 -28.94 -1.27 22.11
CA ILE A 614 -28.24 -0.85 20.88
C ILE A 614 -27.27 0.31 21.14
N CYS A 615 -27.56 1.15 22.14
CA CYS A 615 -26.70 2.23 22.62
C CYS A 615 -25.37 1.76 23.26
N ASN A 616 -25.23 0.46 23.58
CA ASN A 616 -24.03 -0.11 24.16
C ASN A 616 -22.99 -0.52 23.09
N LEU A 617 -23.32 -0.44 21.80
CA LEU A 617 -22.43 -0.80 20.70
C LEU A 617 -21.39 0.29 20.42
N THR A 618 -20.44 0.45 21.35
CA THR A 618 -19.42 1.52 21.31
C THR A 618 -18.48 1.47 20.11
N SER A 619 -18.45 0.37 19.35
CA SER A 619 -17.65 0.21 18.13
C SER A 619 -18.47 0.23 16.84
N LEU A 620 -19.77 0.59 16.89
CA LEU A 620 -20.65 0.56 15.71
C LEU A 620 -20.26 1.63 14.68
N GLU A 621 -19.83 1.19 13.51
CA GLU A 621 -19.43 2.01 12.35
C GLU A 621 -20.58 2.09 11.33
N ILE A 622 -21.31 0.99 11.10
CA ILE A 622 -22.45 0.91 10.16
C ILE A 622 -23.64 0.19 10.80
N LEU A 623 -24.80 0.85 10.78
CA LEU A 623 -26.11 0.27 11.07
C LEU A 623 -27.04 0.47 9.87
N ASP A 624 -27.39 -0.64 9.22
CA ASP A 624 -28.36 -0.68 8.11
C ASP A 624 -29.54 -1.60 8.47
N LEU A 625 -30.69 -0.98 8.72
CA LEU A 625 -31.97 -1.63 9.04
C LEU A 625 -33.08 -1.20 8.06
N GLY A 626 -32.72 -0.58 6.93
CA GLY A 626 -33.67 -0.04 5.95
C GLY A 626 -34.63 -1.08 5.38
N ARG A 627 -35.84 -0.68 4.97
CA ARG A 627 -36.88 -1.54 4.38
C ARG A 627 -37.26 -2.69 5.32
N ASN A 628 -37.88 -2.34 6.45
CA ASN A 628 -38.39 -3.25 7.49
C ASN A 628 -39.71 -2.69 8.06
N HIS A 629 -40.24 -3.29 9.13
CA HIS A 629 -41.43 -2.85 9.87
C HIS A 629 -41.10 -2.39 11.31
N ILE A 630 -39.88 -1.89 11.54
CA ILE A 630 -39.42 -1.41 12.86
C ILE A 630 -40.22 -0.16 13.23
N MET A 631 -40.57 -0.02 14.51
CA MET A 631 -41.45 1.05 15.01
C MET A 631 -40.91 1.69 16.30
N GLY A 632 -41.62 2.67 16.85
CA GLY A 632 -41.21 3.39 18.05
C GLY A 632 -40.22 4.52 17.74
N ALA A 633 -39.52 5.01 18.76
CA ALA A 633 -38.63 6.16 18.66
C ALA A 633 -37.20 5.79 18.29
N ILE A 634 -36.50 6.69 17.58
CA ILE A 634 -35.06 6.58 17.34
C ILE A 634 -34.31 6.83 18.66
N PRO A 635 -33.44 5.90 19.11
CA PRO A 635 -32.61 6.11 20.29
C PRO A 635 -31.73 7.36 20.17
N GLN A 636 -31.89 8.31 21.09
CA GLN A 636 -31.13 9.56 21.09
C GLN A 636 -29.60 9.35 21.21
N CYS A 637 -29.18 8.19 21.72
CA CYS A 637 -27.77 7.80 21.81
C CYS A 637 -27.05 7.75 20.46
N PHE A 638 -27.73 7.53 19.33
CA PHE A 638 -27.09 7.51 18.02
C PHE A 638 -26.43 8.84 17.66
N GLY A 639 -26.98 9.97 18.12
CA GLY A 639 -26.34 11.28 17.96
C GLY A 639 -25.03 11.39 18.77
N ASN A 640 -24.94 10.77 19.95
CA ASN A 640 -23.70 10.76 20.74
C ASN A 640 -22.67 9.73 20.23
N MET A 641 -23.15 8.57 19.72
CA MET A 641 -22.34 7.52 19.09
C MET A 641 -21.73 7.95 17.75
N SER A 642 -22.18 9.08 17.19
CA SER A 642 -21.76 9.60 15.88
C SER A 642 -20.28 9.98 15.79
N GLY A 643 -19.50 9.90 16.87
CA GLY A 643 -18.03 9.94 16.82
C GLY A 643 -17.37 8.69 16.22
N HIS A 644 -18.12 7.57 16.11
CA HIS A 644 -17.67 6.32 15.48
C HIS A 644 -18.63 5.82 14.39
N LEU A 645 -19.92 6.12 14.50
CA LEU A 645 -20.95 5.72 13.53
C LEU A 645 -20.83 6.54 12.24
N GLU A 646 -20.50 5.88 11.13
CA GLU A 646 -20.33 6.46 9.80
C GLU A 646 -21.60 6.35 8.95
N VAL A 647 -22.36 5.26 9.08
CA VAL A 647 -23.59 5.02 8.30
C VAL A 647 -24.74 4.62 9.22
N LEU A 648 -25.84 5.37 9.14
CA LEU A 648 -27.11 5.08 9.80
C LEU A 648 -28.23 5.10 8.75
N ASP A 649 -28.59 3.93 8.24
CA ASP A 649 -29.74 3.73 7.35
C ASP A 649 -30.86 2.98 8.09
N MET A 650 -32.00 3.64 8.24
CA MET A 650 -33.25 3.03 8.72
C MET A 650 -34.45 3.46 7.85
N GLN A 651 -34.21 3.68 6.56
CA GLN A 651 -35.24 4.10 5.60
C GLN A 651 -36.39 3.08 5.51
N HIS A 652 -37.56 3.49 5.00
CA HIS A 652 -38.75 2.67 4.80
C HIS A 652 -39.07 1.76 5.99
N ASN A 653 -39.45 2.38 7.11
CA ASN A 653 -39.84 1.74 8.35
C ASN A 653 -41.08 2.44 8.96
N ASN A 654 -41.50 2.04 10.15
CA ASN A 654 -42.60 2.64 10.92
C ASN A 654 -42.09 3.47 12.11
N LEU A 655 -40.86 4.02 12.05
CA LEU A 655 -40.29 4.83 13.13
C LEU A 655 -41.07 6.14 13.32
N SER A 656 -41.14 6.64 14.54
CA SER A 656 -41.99 7.78 14.95
C SER A 656 -41.32 8.64 16.03
N GLY A 657 -41.86 9.83 16.30
CA GLY A 657 -41.24 10.77 17.25
C GLY A 657 -40.07 11.54 16.62
N ILE A 658 -39.20 12.10 17.45
CA ILE A 658 -38.19 13.08 17.02
C ILE A 658 -36.83 12.47 16.63
N LEU A 659 -36.10 13.19 15.78
CA LEU A 659 -34.69 12.93 15.44
C LEU A 659 -33.77 13.04 16.68
N PRO A 660 -32.57 12.43 16.67
CA PRO A 660 -31.54 12.64 17.69
C PRO A 660 -31.19 14.13 17.84
N THR A 661 -31.40 14.70 19.03
CA THR A 661 -31.31 16.16 19.23
C THR A 661 -29.87 16.71 19.30
N THR A 662 -28.90 15.85 19.61
CA THR A 662 -27.49 16.21 19.80
C THR A 662 -26.56 15.28 19.04
N PHE A 663 -25.83 15.80 18.05
CA PHE A 663 -24.72 15.11 17.40
C PHE A 663 -23.37 15.57 17.95
N SER A 664 -22.44 14.63 18.13
CA SER A 664 -21.10 14.89 18.67
C SER A 664 -20.25 15.78 17.75
N ILE A 665 -19.47 16.69 18.34
CA ILE A 665 -18.49 17.53 17.60
C ILE A 665 -17.44 16.61 16.96
N GLY A 666 -17.13 16.83 15.68
CA GLY A 666 -16.22 15.97 14.94
C GLY A 666 -16.82 14.60 14.58
N SER A 667 -18.13 14.54 14.35
CA SER A 667 -18.81 13.30 14.00
C SER A 667 -18.26 12.67 12.71
N ALA A 668 -18.14 11.35 12.74
CA ALA A 668 -17.73 10.49 11.63
C ALA A 668 -18.86 10.18 10.63
N LEU A 669 -20.08 10.65 10.88
CA LEU A 669 -21.27 10.30 10.12
C LEU A 669 -21.18 10.81 8.67
N ARG A 670 -21.14 9.87 7.72
CA ARG A 670 -21.14 10.09 6.26
C ARG A 670 -22.52 9.94 5.64
N SER A 671 -23.34 9.02 6.15
CA SER A 671 -24.68 8.76 5.62
C SER A 671 -25.70 8.68 6.74
N PHE A 672 -26.74 9.51 6.63
CA PHE A 672 -27.88 9.53 7.54
C PHE A 672 -29.18 9.46 6.72
N ASN A 673 -29.73 8.24 6.59
CA ASN A 673 -30.92 7.97 5.80
C ASN A 673 -32.05 7.45 6.70
N LEU A 674 -33.11 8.26 6.81
CA LEU A 674 -34.34 7.95 7.54
C LEU A 674 -35.59 8.12 6.66
N GLN A 675 -35.41 8.11 5.34
CA GLN A 675 -36.48 8.31 4.36
C GLN A 675 -37.66 7.36 4.61
N GLY A 676 -38.92 7.79 4.43
CA GLY A 676 -40.08 6.88 4.48
C GLY A 676 -40.37 6.35 5.88
N ASN A 677 -40.54 7.26 6.84
CA ASN A 677 -40.91 6.96 8.22
C ASN A 677 -42.03 7.92 8.69
N LYS A 678 -42.32 7.97 9.99
CA LYS A 678 -43.35 8.83 10.62
C LYS A 678 -42.71 9.79 11.62
N LEU A 679 -41.48 10.24 11.35
CA LEU A 679 -40.72 11.13 12.22
C LEU A 679 -41.29 12.54 12.20
N GLU A 680 -41.32 13.18 13.36
CA GLU A 680 -41.93 14.49 13.57
C GLU A 680 -40.99 15.47 14.29
N GLY A 681 -41.43 16.71 14.47
CA GLY A 681 -40.63 17.75 15.10
C GLY A 681 -39.67 18.44 14.11
N LYS A 682 -38.52 18.88 14.63
CA LYS A 682 -37.59 19.80 13.97
C LYS A 682 -36.30 19.11 13.52
N ILE A 683 -35.61 19.69 12.54
CA ILE A 683 -34.30 19.22 12.10
C ILE A 683 -33.26 19.70 13.14
N PRO A 684 -32.48 18.80 13.78
CA PRO A 684 -31.53 19.18 14.82
C PRO A 684 -30.42 20.09 14.29
N ARG A 685 -30.24 21.28 14.90
CA ARG A 685 -29.16 22.20 14.54
C ARG A 685 -27.77 21.58 14.70
N SER A 686 -27.62 20.69 15.67
CA SER A 686 -26.38 19.97 15.96
C SER A 686 -25.89 19.08 14.80
N LEU A 687 -26.69 18.85 13.75
CA LEU A 687 -26.21 18.27 12.48
C LEU A 687 -25.04 19.06 11.86
N GLU A 688 -24.89 20.35 12.16
CA GLU A 688 -23.71 21.15 11.78
C GLU A 688 -22.36 20.56 12.26
N ASN A 689 -22.39 19.72 13.29
CA ASN A 689 -21.21 18.99 13.79
C ASN A 689 -20.78 17.80 12.89
N CYS A 690 -21.64 17.37 11.94
CA CYS A 690 -21.42 16.22 11.06
C CYS A 690 -20.70 16.64 9.77
N GLN A 691 -19.52 17.25 9.89
CA GLN A 691 -18.81 17.87 8.76
C GLN A 691 -18.41 16.89 7.63
N ARG A 692 -18.42 15.57 7.89
CA ARG A 692 -18.19 14.48 6.92
C ARG A 692 -19.47 13.95 6.26
N LEU A 693 -20.63 14.56 6.52
CA LEU A 693 -21.91 14.03 6.04
C LEU A 693 -22.05 14.25 4.54
N GLU A 694 -22.02 13.15 3.78
CA GLU A 694 -22.17 13.10 2.32
C GLU A 694 -23.64 12.96 1.89
N VAL A 695 -24.44 12.21 2.67
CA VAL A 695 -25.85 11.91 2.37
C VAL A 695 -26.72 12.22 3.58
N LEU A 696 -27.68 13.13 3.40
CA LEU A 696 -28.76 13.40 4.35
C LEU A 696 -30.11 13.21 3.65
N ASP A 697 -30.81 12.13 3.98
CA ASP A 697 -32.16 11.86 3.49
C ASP A 697 -33.14 11.70 4.65
N LEU A 698 -34.05 12.66 4.76
CA LEU A 698 -35.15 12.70 5.72
C LEU A 698 -36.52 12.73 5.00
N GLY A 699 -36.55 12.36 3.72
CA GLY A 699 -37.74 12.43 2.87
C GLY A 699 -38.89 11.54 3.34
N ASN A 700 -40.12 11.83 2.89
CA ASN A 700 -41.33 11.08 3.19
C ASN A 700 -41.53 10.86 4.72
N ASN A 701 -41.61 11.95 5.48
CA ASN A 701 -41.77 11.98 6.94
C ASN A 701 -42.82 13.04 7.36
N LEU A 702 -42.92 13.35 8.65
CA LEU A 702 -43.87 14.33 9.22
C LEU A 702 -43.16 15.54 9.85
N LEU A 703 -41.91 15.82 9.46
CA LEU A 703 -41.09 16.90 10.02
C LEU A 703 -41.73 18.26 9.74
N ASN A 704 -41.79 19.11 10.77
CA ASN A 704 -42.47 20.40 10.74
C ASN A 704 -41.53 21.50 11.26
N ASP A 705 -40.83 22.13 10.32
CA ASP A 705 -39.79 23.12 10.59
C ASP A 705 -39.64 24.10 9.41
N THR A 706 -38.80 25.12 9.59
CA THR A 706 -38.31 25.96 8.50
C THR A 706 -37.02 25.38 7.91
N PHE A 707 -36.80 25.51 6.59
CA PHE A 707 -35.53 25.11 5.97
C PHE A 707 -34.35 25.86 6.60
N SER A 708 -33.34 25.13 7.09
CA SER A 708 -32.23 25.67 7.86
C SER A 708 -30.94 25.70 7.03
N MET A 709 -30.40 26.91 6.84
CA MET A 709 -29.16 27.12 6.09
C MET A 709 -27.90 26.59 6.75
N LEU A 710 -27.96 26.17 8.03
CA LEU A 710 -26.83 25.53 8.70
C LEU A 710 -26.40 24.23 8.01
N LEU A 711 -27.31 23.53 7.32
CA LEU A 711 -26.98 22.37 6.50
C LEU A 711 -26.02 22.72 5.35
N GLY A 712 -26.02 23.98 4.88
CA GLY A 712 -25.09 24.47 3.86
C GLY A 712 -23.65 24.61 4.32
N THR A 713 -23.39 24.49 5.63
CA THR A 713 -22.02 24.47 6.18
C THR A 713 -21.35 23.10 6.06
N LEU A 714 -22.09 22.05 5.73
CA LEU A 714 -21.60 20.68 5.55
C LEU A 714 -20.88 20.59 4.19
N ARG A 715 -19.55 20.55 4.22
CA ARG A 715 -18.72 20.70 3.01
C ARG A 715 -18.76 19.49 2.09
N GLU A 716 -18.80 18.29 2.67
CA GLU A 716 -18.81 17.01 1.95
C GLU A 716 -20.23 16.60 1.49
N LEU A 717 -21.27 17.39 1.80
CA LEU A 717 -22.67 17.05 1.53
C LEU A 717 -22.99 17.07 0.03
N ARG A 718 -23.34 15.89 -0.49
CA ARG A 718 -23.64 15.61 -1.90
C ARG A 718 -25.12 15.39 -2.18
N VAL A 719 -25.84 14.79 -1.22
CA VAL A 719 -27.29 14.54 -1.33
C VAL A 719 -28.02 15.13 -0.12
N LEU A 720 -29.02 15.97 -0.41
CA LEU A 720 -29.96 16.50 0.56
C LEU A 720 -31.40 16.26 0.06
N SER A 721 -32.11 15.29 0.63
CA SER A 721 -33.56 15.13 0.41
C SER A 721 -34.34 15.38 1.69
N LEU A 722 -35.30 16.30 1.60
CA LEU A 722 -36.29 16.64 2.63
C LEU A 722 -37.72 16.49 2.08
N ARG A 723 -37.88 15.77 0.96
CA ARG A 723 -39.15 15.66 0.23
C ARG A 723 -40.32 15.18 1.08
N SER A 724 -41.55 15.51 0.69
CA SER A 724 -42.77 14.95 1.31
C SER A 724 -42.77 15.06 2.84
N ASN A 725 -42.61 16.28 3.34
CA ASN A 725 -42.63 16.63 4.77
C ASN A 725 -43.63 17.80 5.00
N LYS A 726 -43.62 18.42 6.19
CA LYS A 726 -44.43 19.61 6.54
C LYS A 726 -43.54 20.85 6.72
N LEU A 727 -42.45 20.94 5.97
CA LEU A 727 -41.55 22.09 6.04
C LEU A 727 -42.21 23.32 5.44
N HIS A 728 -42.02 24.49 6.06
CA HIS A 728 -42.77 25.69 5.74
C HIS A 728 -41.90 26.96 5.87
N GLY A 729 -42.51 28.11 5.57
CA GLY A 729 -41.79 29.39 5.48
C GLY A 729 -41.07 29.55 4.13
N PRO A 730 -40.20 30.57 3.98
CA PRO A 730 -39.48 30.80 2.74
C PRO A 730 -38.22 29.92 2.68
N ILE A 731 -37.83 29.49 1.48
CA ILE A 731 -36.50 28.93 1.23
C ILE A 731 -35.52 30.12 1.26
N THR A 732 -35.06 30.49 2.46
CA THR A 732 -34.05 31.55 2.62
C THR A 732 -32.66 31.01 2.37
N THR A 733 -31.76 31.86 1.90
CA THR A 733 -30.32 31.59 1.82
C THR A 733 -29.56 32.82 2.30
N LEU A 734 -28.54 32.65 3.12
CA LEU A 734 -27.60 33.74 3.41
C LEU A 734 -26.64 33.91 2.21
N GLY A 735 -26.29 35.16 1.88
CA GLY A 735 -25.50 35.49 0.70
C GLY A 735 -23.99 35.19 0.80
N SER A 736 -23.57 34.19 1.56
CA SER A 736 -22.17 33.76 1.61
C SER A 736 -21.81 32.89 0.40
N GLU A 737 -20.56 32.99 -0.06
CA GLU A 737 -20.11 32.40 -1.34
C GLU A 737 -19.71 30.91 -1.24
N TYR A 738 -19.84 30.28 -0.05
CA TYR A 738 -19.17 29.01 0.28
C TYR A 738 -20.09 27.94 0.91
N MET A 739 -21.39 27.93 0.59
CA MET A 739 -22.33 26.90 1.08
C MET A 739 -22.60 25.83 0.02
N PHE A 740 -22.81 24.59 0.45
CA PHE A 740 -23.17 23.44 -0.40
C PHE A 740 -22.20 23.17 -1.58
N LEU A 741 -20.89 23.24 -1.31
CA LEU A 741 -19.81 23.16 -2.32
C LEU A 741 -19.86 21.89 -3.19
N GLU A 742 -20.09 20.72 -2.56
CA GLU A 742 -20.14 19.43 -3.25
C GLU A 742 -21.57 18.93 -3.53
N LEU A 743 -22.61 19.75 -3.30
CA LEU A 743 -23.98 19.30 -3.42
C LEU A 743 -24.33 18.98 -4.88
N ARG A 744 -24.75 17.74 -5.13
CA ARG A 744 -25.20 17.23 -6.43
C ARG A 744 -26.71 17.11 -6.50
N ILE A 745 -27.36 16.78 -5.39
CA ILE A 745 -28.79 16.44 -5.38
C ILE A 745 -29.49 17.22 -4.27
N LEU A 746 -30.48 18.03 -4.65
CA LEU A 746 -31.34 18.79 -3.76
C LEU A 746 -32.81 18.49 -4.07
N ASP A 747 -33.49 17.83 -3.14
CA ASP A 747 -34.91 17.48 -3.25
C ASP A 747 -35.69 18.03 -2.05
N LEU A 748 -36.44 19.11 -2.31
CA LEU A 748 -37.31 19.80 -1.35
C LEU A 748 -38.80 19.66 -1.72
N SER A 749 -39.11 18.71 -2.60
CA SER A 749 -40.44 18.53 -3.19
C SER A 749 -41.52 18.20 -2.14
N ARG A 750 -42.79 18.42 -2.48
CA ARG A 750 -43.98 18.04 -1.69
C ARG A 750 -43.93 18.56 -0.24
N ASN A 751 -43.73 19.86 -0.07
CA ASN A 751 -43.68 20.53 1.24
C ASN A 751 -44.65 21.75 1.27
N ASP A 752 -44.73 22.41 2.43
CA ASP A 752 -45.57 23.59 2.67
C ASP A 752 -44.78 24.91 2.53
N PHE A 753 -43.69 24.93 1.74
CA PHE A 753 -42.87 26.14 1.54
C PHE A 753 -43.71 27.26 0.91
N SER A 754 -43.53 28.48 1.41
CA SER A 754 -44.23 29.72 1.01
C SER A 754 -45.76 29.78 1.23
N LYS A 755 -46.41 28.71 1.71
CA LYS A 755 -47.88 28.55 1.86
C LYS A 755 -48.65 29.70 2.53
N ASN A 756 -48.02 30.41 3.47
CA ASN A 756 -48.63 31.51 4.24
C ASN A 756 -47.94 32.87 4.02
N LEU A 757 -47.17 33.02 2.93
CA LEU A 757 -46.43 34.24 2.61
C LEU A 757 -46.98 34.89 1.34
N SER A 758 -47.20 36.22 1.40
CA SER A 758 -47.60 37.01 0.23
C SER A 758 -46.52 37.07 -0.85
N THR A 759 -45.26 36.80 -0.48
CA THR A 759 -44.10 36.67 -1.37
C THR A 759 -43.19 35.57 -0.84
N GLY A 760 -42.83 34.62 -1.71
CA GLY A 760 -41.98 33.48 -1.36
C GLY A 760 -41.28 32.90 -2.58
N PRO A 761 -40.42 33.68 -3.25
CA PRO A 761 -39.73 33.27 -4.47
C PRO A 761 -38.65 32.23 -4.22
N ILE A 762 -38.33 31.50 -5.28
CA ILE A 762 -37.10 30.69 -5.33
C ILE A 762 -35.90 31.65 -5.16
N PRO A 763 -35.01 31.44 -4.19
CA PRO A 763 -33.91 32.36 -3.94
C PRO A 763 -32.86 32.28 -5.09
N PRO A 764 -32.44 33.41 -5.68
CA PRO A 764 -31.49 33.44 -6.81
C PRO A 764 -30.12 32.79 -6.55
N SER A 765 -29.76 32.64 -5.29
CA SER A 765 -28.56 31.96 -4.79
C SER A 765 -28.55 30.45 -5.07
N LEU A 766 -29.70 29.78 -5.24
CA LEU A 766 -29.73 28.36 -5.65
C LEU A 766 -29.12 28.19 -7.05
N GLY A 767 -29.17 29.22 -7.90
CA GLY A 767 -28.45 29.27 -9.18
C GLY A 767 -26.91 29.35 -9.06
N ARG A 768 -26.36 29.39 -7.83
CA ARG A 768 -24.91 29.31 -7.56
C ARG A 768 -24.45 27.90 -7.18
N LEU A 769 -25.35 26.93 -7.07
CA LEU A 769 -25.02 25.54 -6.76
C LEU A 769 -24.45 24.82 -8.00
N SER A 770 -23.30 25.26 -8.50
CA SER A 770 -22.72 24.85 -9.79
C SER A 770 -22.50 23.35 -9.96
N SER A 771 -22.42 22.61 -8.86
CA SER A 771 -22.23 21.15 -8.79
C SER A 771 -23.54 20.35 -8.83
N VAL A 772 -24.72 20.99 -8.81
CA VAL A 772 -26.02 20.30 -8.75
C VAL A 772 -26.40 19.69 -10.08
N GLU A 773 -26.62 18.38 -10.04
CA GLU A 773 -27.06 17.49 -11.11
C GLU A 773 -28.58 17.30 -11.09
N SER A 774 -29.19 17.28 -9.90
CA SER A 774 -30.64 17.06 -9.73
C SER A 774 -31.26 18.05 -8.74
N LEU A 775 -32.28 18.79 -9.20
CA LEU A 775 -33.03 19.77 -8.40
C LEU A 775 -34.55 19.54 -8.50
N ASP A 776 -35.18 19.13 -7.40
CA ASP A 776 -36.64 19.00 -7.31
C ASP A 776 -37.20 19.94 -6.22
N LEU A 777 -38.04 20.88 -6.66
CA LEU A 777 -38.80 21.82 -5.81
C LEU A 777 -40.32 21.66 -6.01
N SER A 778 -40.77 20.60 -6.68
CA SER A 778 -42.15 20.41 -7.10
C SER A 778 -43.13 20.25 -5.93
N GLY A 779 -44.42 20.52 -6.16
CA GLY A 779 -45.47 20.30 -5.17
C GLY A 779 -45.31 21.18 -3.92
N ASN A 780 -44.98 22.46 -4.10
CA ASN A 780 -44.86 23.46 -3.05
C ASN A 780 -45.79 24.66 -3.35
N HIS A 781 -45.72 25.74 -2.57
CA HIS A 781 -46.48 26.98 -2.82
C HIS A 781 -45.56 28.16 -3.21
N LEU A 782 -44.48 27.88 -3.98
CA LEU A 782 -43.51 28.90 -4.41
C LEU A 782 -44.15 29.85 -5.44
N VAL A 783 -43.86 31.15 -5.32
CA VAL A 783 -44.47 32.24 -6.13
C VAL A 783 -43.42 33.14 -6.78
N GLY A 784 -43.74 33.76 -7.92
CA GLY A 784 -42.83 34.66 -8.63
C GLY A 784 -41.97 33.95 -9.69
N GLU A 785 -40.93 34.62 -10.17
CA GLU A 785 -40.12 34.16 -11.31
C GLU A 785 -39.10 33.07 -10.94
N ILE A 786 -38.82 32.17 -11.90
CA ILE A 786 -37.65 31.28 -11.84
C ILE A 786 -36.39 32.15 -11.99
N PRO A 787 -35.42 32.13 -11.05
CA PRO A 787 -34.29 33.04 -11.10
C PRO A 787 -33.43 32.80 -12.36
N PRO A 788 -33.05 33.84 -13.12
CA PRO A 788 -32.24 33.68 -14.33
C PRO A 788 -30.86 33.08 -14.06
N GLN A 789 -30.38 33.13 -12.81
CA GLN A 789 -29.16 32.47 -12.35
C GLN A 789 -29.23 30.93 -12.48
N PHE A 790 -30.42 30.33 -12.57
CA PHE A 790 -30.51 28.88 -12.80
C PHE A 790 -29.96 28.48 -14.17
N ALA A 791 -29.94 29.39 -15.15
CA ALA A 791 -29.33 29.15 -16.46
C ALA A 791 -27.79 28.96 -16.40
N SER A 792 -27.13 29.30 -15.28
CA SER A 792 -25.70 29.01 -15.05
C SER A 792 -25.43 27.67 -14.37
N LEU A 793 -26.46 26.87 -14.04
CA LEU A 793 -26.29 25.51 -13.50
C LEU A 793 -25.96 24.53 -14.63
N THR A 794 -24.71 24.54 -15.09
CA THR A 794 -24.27 23.74 -16.25
C THR A 794 -24.24 22.23 -16.00
N ALA A 795 -24.16 21.79 -14.74
CA ALA A 795 -24.18 20.38 -14.35
C ALA A 795 -25.61 19.79 -14.23
N LEU A 796 -26.65 20.62 -14.34
CA LEU A 796 -28.03 20.21 -14.06
C LEU A 796 -28.58 19.29 -15.16
N GLU A 797 -28.87 18.03 -14.80
CA GLU A 797 -29.41 16.98 -15.66
C GLU A 797 -30.89 16.67 -15.37
N VAL A 798 -31.36 16.95 -14.15
CA VAL A 798 -32.76 16.73 -13.73
C VAL A 798 -33.29 17.99 -13.03
N LEU A 799 -34.40 18.54 -13.56
CA LEU A 799 -35.12 19.67 -12.97
C LEU A 799 -36.61 19.36 -12.86
N ASN A 800 -37.20 19.63 -11.69
CA ASN A 800 -38.64 19.55 -11.49
C ASN A 800 -39.14 20.70 -10.59
N LEU A 801 -39.94 21.59 -11.18
CA LEU A 801 -40.55 22.77 -10.56
C LEU A 801 -42.09 22.70 -10.60
N SER A 802 -42.65 21.57 -11.02
CA SER A 802 -44.09 21.38 -11.24
C SER A 802 -44.93 21.58 -9.98
N SER A 803 -46.23 21.81 -10.12
CA SER A 803 -47.19 21.99 -9.02
C SER A 803 -46.74 23.08 -8.02
N ASN A 804 -46.52 24.29 -8.52
CA ASN A 804 -46.22 25.49 -7.75
C ASN A 804 -47.08 26.68 -8.26
N HIS A 805 -46.77 27.91 -7.84
CA HIS A 805 -47.45 29.14 -8.27
C HIS A 805 -46.48 30.12 -8.96
N LEU A 806 -45.51 29.57 -9.71
CA LEU A 806 -44.48 30.35 -10.40
C LEU A 806 -45.07 31.11 -11.61
N GLU A 807 -44.48 32.25 -11.93
CA GLU A 807 -44.91 33.13 -13.01
C GLU A 807 -43.72 33.72 -13.79
N GLY A 808 -44.01 34.40 -14.91
CA GLY A 808 -42.96 34.98 -15.76
C GLY A 808 -42.38 34.01 -16.78
N CYS A 809 -41.17 34.29 -17.25
CA CYS A 809 -40.54 33.55 -18.35
C CYS A 809 -39.52 32.52 -17.84
N ILE A 810 -39.57 31.31 -18.40
CA ILE A 810 -38.57 30.26 -18.16
C ILE A 810 -37.19 30.77 -18.65
N PRO A 811 -36.16 30.77 -17.78
CA PRO A 811 -34.81 31.21 -18.15
C PRO A 811 -34.27 30.45 -19.37
N GLN A 812 -33.53 31.17 -20.21
CA GLN A 812 -32.93 30.60 -21.42
C GLN A 812 -31.45 30.28 -21.16
N GLY A 813 -31.07 29.03 -21.34
CA GLY A 813 -29.71 28.52 -21.15
C GLY A 813 -29.63 27.05 -21.57
N ASN A 814 -28.42 26.55 -21.87
CA ASN A 814 -28.24 25.28 -22.58
C ASN A 814 -28.94 24.08 -21.94
N GLN A 815 -28.97 23.97 -20.60
CA GLN A 815 -29.69 22.89 -19.91
C GLN A 815 -31.20 23.14 -19.83
N PHE A 816 -31.67 24.38 -19.81
CA PHE A 816 -33.11 24.67 -19.71
C PHE A 816 -33.91 24.27 -20.97
N HIS A 817 -33.22 24.04 -22.09
CA HIS A 817 -33.82 23.53 -23.33
C HIS A 817 -33.95 22.00 -23.40
N THR A 818 -33.36 21.25 -22.47
CA THR A 818 -33.46 19.77 -22.43
C THR A 818 -34.64 19.28 -21.60
N PHE A 819 -35.17 20.10 -20.68
CA PHE A 819 -36.29 19.75 -19.81
C PHE A 819 -37.65 19.84 -20.52
N GLU A 820 -38.52 18.86 -20.25
CA GLU A 820 -39.84 18.73 -20.87
C GLU A 820 -40.94 19.50 -20.12
N ASN A 821 -42.18 19.47 -20.64
CA ASN A 821 -43.33 20.15 -20.03
C ASN A 821 -43.65 19.67 -18.60
N ASN A 822 -43.41 18.39 -18.31
CA ASN A 822 -43.62 17.77 -17.00
C ASN A 822 -42.84 18.50 -15.88
N SER A 823 -41.62 18.99 -16.17
CA SER A 823 -40.79 19.76 -15.22
C SER A 823 -41.43 21.07 -14.76
N TYR A 824 -42.43 21.60 -15.46
CA TYR A 824 -43.03 22.91 -15.18
C TYR A 824 -44.56 22.88 -14.99
N GLU A 825 -45.20 21.73 -15.20
CA GLU A 825 -46.65 21.55 -15.18
C GLU A 825 -47.31 22.10 -13.90
N GLY A 826 -48.54 22.61 -13.99
CA GLY A 826 -49.28 23.16 -12.83
C GLY A 826 -48.89 24.59 -12.42
N ASN A 827 -47.95 25.24 -13.11
CA ASN A 827 -47.60 26.65 -12.92
C ASN A 827 -48.27 27.55 -13.99
N ASP A 828 -49.53 27.94 -13.79
CA ASP A 828 -50.34 28.67 -14.79
C ASP A 828 -49.73 30.00 -15.29
N GLY A 829 -48.90 30.63 -14.45
CA GLY A 829 -48.23 31.90 -14.72
C GLY A 829 -46.99 31.80 -15.61
N LEU A 830 -46.36 30.61 -15.73
CA LEU A 830 -45.12 30.43 -16.49
C LEU A 830 -45.35 30.45 -18.01
N ARG A 831 -44.32 30.94 -18.72
CA ARG A 831 -44.29 31.15 -20.18
C ARG A 831 -42.88 30.89 -20.72
N GLY A 832 -42.75 30.64 -22.02
CA GLY A 832 -41.52 30.22 -22.69
C GLY A 832 -41.56 28.75 -23.11
N PHE A 833 -40.50 28.30 -23.78
CA PHE A 833 -40.27 26.88 -24.07
C PHE A 833 -40.02 26.12 -22.75
N PRO A 834 -40.59 24.91 -22.55
CA PRO A 834 -41.41 24.13 -23.48
C PRO A 834 -42.92 24.44 -23.47
N LEU A 835 -43.43 25.20 -22.50
CA LEU A 835 -44.88 25.42 -22.20
C LEU A 835 -45.72 26.17 -23.27
N SER A 836 -45.21 26.42 -24.47
CA SER A 836 -45.90 26.99 -25.66
C SER A 836 -46.48 28.42 -25.58
N LYS A 837 -46.50 29.10 -24.42
CA LYS A 837 -46.87 30.53 -24.33
C LYS A 837 -45.65 31.43 -24.61
N GLY A 838 -45.68 32.24 -25.66
CA GLY A 838 -44.55 33.11 -26.03
C GLY A 838 -44.24 34.24 -25.04
N CYS A 839 -42.95 34.53 -24.85
CA CYS A 839 -42.43 35.69 -24.12
C CYS A 839 -42.00 36.81 -25.09
N GLY A 840 -42.87 37.77 -25.37
CA GLY A 840 -42.47 39.02 -26.06
C GLY A 840 -41.75 39.95 -25.08
N ASN A 841 -40.70 40.71 -25.41
CA ASN A 841 -40.17 41.15 -26.72
C ASN A 841 -38.65 41.45 -26.58
N HIS A 842 -37.79 41.51 -27.60
CA HIS A 842 -37.89 41.44 -29.08
C HIS A 842 -36.62 40.78 -29.66
N GLY A 843 -36.70 40.27 -30.90
CA GLY A 843 -35.69 40.63 -31.92
C GLY A 843 -34.43 39.78 -32.07
N HIS A 844 -34.55 38.47 -32.34
CA HIS A 844 -34.02 37.93 -33.60
C HIS A 844 -34.54 36.51 -33.89
N ASP A 845 -35.27 36.36 -35.00
CA ASP A 845 -35.58 35.04 -35.56
C ASP A 845 -34.33 34.43 -36.21
N SER A 846 -34.11 33.12 -36.06
CA SER A 846 -34.55 32.17 -37.10
C SER A 846 -34.12 30.72 -36.86
N ALA A 847 -34.96 29.81 -37.37
CA ALA A 847 -34.77 28.37 -37.57
C ALA A 847 -34.75 27.46 -36.32
N SER A 848 -35.49 26.34 -36.30
CA SER A 848 -36.57 25.91 -37.20
C SER A 848 -37.36 24.75 -36.59
N GLU A 849 -38.69 24.81 -36.60
CA GLU A 849 -39.52 23.63 -36.33
C GLU A 849 -39.30 22.56 -37.40
N LYS A 850 -39.19 21.30 -36.97
CA LYS A 850 -39.62 20.15 -37.78
C LYS A 850 -40.45 19.21 -36.93
N THR A 851 -41.72 19.10 -37.34
CA THR A 851 -42.77 18.31 -36.71
C THR A 851 -42.58 16.82 -36.97
N TYR A 852 -42.85 15.99 -35.95
CA TYR A 852 -43.51 14.69 -36.13
C TYR A 852 -44.55 14.54 -35.02
N ALA A 853 -45.68 13.91 -35.34
CA ALA A 853 -46.83 13.76 -34.45
C ALA A 853 -47.29 12.30 -34.38
N GLU A 854 -47.99 11.99 -33.29
CA GLU A 854 -48.73 10.74 -33.01
C GLU A 854 -47.92 9.43 -32.89
N SER A 855 -47.69 9.00 -31.65
CA SER A 855 -48.73 8.18 -30.97
C SER A 855 -48.44 8.10 -29.46
N ALA A 856 -49.48 8.23 -28.65
CA ALA A 856 -49.39 8.06 -27.19
C ALA A 856 -50.07 6.74 -26.80
N LEU A 857 -49.29 5.80 -26.29
CA LEU A 857 -49.73 4.73 -25.40
C LEU A 857 -48.69 4.61 -24.29
N ASP A 858 -49.16 4.40 -23.07
CA ASP A 858 -48.37 4.49 -21.86
C ASP A 858 -47.24 3.43 -21.80
N GLU A 859 -46.00 3.88 -21.59
CA GLU A 859 -44.97 3.08 -20.91
C GLU A 859 -44.28 3.95 -19.86
N GLU A 860 -44.24 3.46 -18.61
CA GLU A 860 -43.54 4.10 -17.50
C GLU A 860 -42.02 4.10 -17.77
N SER A 861 -41.42 5.28 -17.89
CA SER A 861 -39.98 5.44 -18.08
C SER A 861 -39.19 5.00 -16.84
N ASN A 862 -38.78 3.73 -16.81
CA ASN A 862 -37.75 3.23 -15.92
C ASN A 862 -36.41 3.91 -16.25
N SER A 863 -35.94 4.82 -15.38
CA SER A 863 -34.69 5.53 -15.59
C SER A 863 -33.45 4.72 -15.18
N GLU A 864 -32.90 3.95 -16.12
CA GLU A 864 -31.53 3.42 -16.03
C GLU A 864 -30.48 4.51 -16.32
N PHE A 865 -30.40 5.56 -15.50
CA PHE A 865 -29.40 6.63 -15.66
C PHE A 865 -28.60 7.02 -14.41
N LEU A 866 -28.92 6.44 -13.26
CA LEU A 866 -28.15 6.62 -12.03
C LEU A 866 -27.16 5.45 -11.85
N ASN A 867 -25.93 5.73 -11.39
CA ASN A 867 -25.02 4.70 -10.88
C ASN A 867 -25.71 3.90 -9.75
N ASP A 868 -25.43 2.61 -9.60
CA ASP A 868 -26.11 1.75 -8.61
C ASP A 868 -26.00 2.25 -7.16
N PHE A 869 -24.96 3.02 -6.82
CA PHE A 869 -24.88 3.74 -5.53
C PHE A 869 -25.98 4.81 -5.39
N TRP A 870 -26.26 5.56 -6.47
CA TRP A 870 -27.29 6.60 -6.51
C TRP A 870 -28.71 6.04 -6.71
N LYS A 871 -28.87 4.92 -7.43
CA LYS A 871 -30.16 4.20 -7.51
C LYS A 871 -30.65 3.82 -6.12
N ALA A 872 -29.77 3.37 -5.22
CA ALA A 872 -30.14 3.01 -3.85
C ALA A 872 -30.62 4.19 -2.99
N ALA A 873 -30.18 5.43 -3.29
CA ALA A 873 -30.61 6.65 -2.60
C ALA A 873 -31.89 7.27 -3.19
N LEU A 874 -32.17 7.07 -4.49
CA LEU A 874 -33.27 7.75 -5.19
C LEU A 874 -34.46 6.85 -5.56
N MET A 875 -34.26 5.53 -5.68
CA MET A 875 -35.34 4.55 -5.91
C MET A 875 -36.11 4.26 -4.61
N GLY A 876 -36.73 5.33 -4.09
CA GLY A 876 -37.79 5.33 -3.08
C GLY A 876 -39.19 5.48 -3.72
N ASP A 877 -39.37 5.02 -4.96
CA ASP A 877 -40.67 4.68 -5.55
C ASP A 877 -40.52 3.38 -6.36
N GLY A 878 -41.57 2.55 -6.35
CA GLY A 878 -41.46 1.15 -6.79
C GLY A 878 -42.40 0.19 -6.06
N THR A 879 -43.69 0.30 -6.34
CA THR A 879 -44.71 -0.75 -6.15
C THR A 879 -44.97 -1.29 -4.71
N GLN A 880 -45.84 -0.60 -3.97
CA GLN A 880 -46.79 -1.28 -3.09
C GLN A 880 -48.20 -1.25 -3.69
N ASN A 881 -48.53 -2.20 -4.57
CA ASN A 881 -49.92 -2.63 -4.83
C ASN A 881 -50.07 -3.90 -5.70
N TYR A 882 -49.25 -4.94 -5.47
CA TYR A 882 -49.57 -6.30 -5.89
C TYR A 882 -50.32 -7.03 -4.77
N ASP A 883 -51.64 -6.77 -4.70
CA ASP A 883 -52.69 -7.63 -4.11
C ASP A 883 -54.08 -6.96 -4.21
N GLY A 884 -54.14 -5.64 -4.49
CA GLY A 884 -55.39 -4.92 -4.73
C GLY A 884 -55.94 -5.01 -6.17
N LYS A 885 -55.07 -5.08 -7.19
CA LYS A 885 -55.46 -4.88 -8.60
C LYS A 885 -56.01 -6.12 -9.34
N GLU A 886 -55.86 -7.35 -8.84
CA GLU A 886 -56.43 -8.52 -9.52
C GLU A 886 -57.97 -8.61 -9.45
N LYS A 887 -58.60 -8.05 -8.40
CA LYS A 887 -60.06 -8.06 -8.25
C LYS A 887 -60.80 -7.00 -9.06
N GLU A 888 -60.11 -5.96 -9.55
CA GLU A 888 -60.70 -4.96 -10.44
C GLU A 888 -60.33 -5.18 -11.91
N ALA A 889 -59.12 -5.69 -12.20
CA ALA A 889 -58.77 -6.16 -13.56
C ALA A 889 -59.67 -7.32 -14.02
N ALA A 890 -60.12 -8.19 -13.11
CA ALA A 890 -61.11 -9.23 -13.40
C ALA A 890 -62.48 -8.65 -13.81
N LYS A 891 -62.94 -7.58 -13.16
CA LYS A 891 -64.19 -6.88 -13.50
C LYS A 891 -64.09 -6.10 -14.82
N ALA A 892 -62.94 -5.47 -15.08
CA ALA A 892 -62.70 -4.76 -16.34
C ALA A 892 -62.70 -5.73 -17.55
N LYS A 893 -62.03 -6.88 -17.42
CA LYS A 893 -62.02 -7.92 -18.47
C LYS A 893 -63.38 -8.60 -18.67
N GLU A 894 -64.23 -8.69 -17.65
CA GLU A 894 -65.60 -9.20 -17.80
C GLU A 894 -66.55 -8.19 -18.47
N LEU A 895 -66.31 -6.89 -18.28
CA LEU A 895 -67.07 -5.83 -18.98
C LEU A 895 -66.68 -5.71 -20.47
N GLN A 896 -65.39 -5.82 -20.80
CA GLN A 896 -64.93 -5.88 -22.20
C GLN A 896 -65.40 -7.17 -22.91
N LYS A 897 -65.42 -8.33 -22.23
CA LYS A 897 -65.99 -9.56 -22.81
C LYS A 897 -67.49 -9.48 -23.10
N LYS A 898 -68.23 -8.53 -22.52
CA LYS A 898 -69.66 -8.30 -22.77
C LYS A 898 -69.97 -7.32 -23.90
N GLN A 899 -68.97 -6.61 -24.44
CA GLN A 899 -69.16 -5.70 -25.59
C GLN A 899 -68.63 -6.25 -26.92
N GLN A 900 -68.02 -7.44 -26.94
CA GLN A 900 -67.49 -8.06 -28.16
C GLN A 900 -68.02 -9.49 -28.36
N SER A 901 -69.33 -9.68 -28.14
CA SER A 901 -70.02 -10.96 -28.31
C SER A 901 -71.41 -10.83 -28.96
N HIS A 902 -71.54 -9.95 -29.96
CA HIS A 902 -72.72 -9.88 -30.85
C HIS A 902 -72.32 -9.39 -32.25
N LEU A 903 -71.66 -10.26 -33.03
CA LEU A 903 -71.82 -10.40 -34.48
C LEU A 903 -71.20 -11.76 -34.92
N GLU A 904 -72.06 -12.75 -35.13
CA GLU A 904 -72.12 -13.77 -36.21
C GLU A 904 -70.83 -14.22 -36.97
N ASN A 905 -70.62 -15.45 -37.46
CA ASN A 905 -71.20 -16.81 -37.26
C ASN A 905 -70.39 -17.85 -38.11
N LEU A 906 -69.77 -18.89 -37.51
CA LEU A 906 -69.50 -20.27 -38.06
C LEU A 906 -68.64 -20.45 -39.37
N PRO A 907 -68.19 -21.68 -39.77
CA PRO A 907 -67.43 -22.73 -39.03
C PRO A 907 -66.31 -23.47 -39.84
N MET A 908 -65.51 -24.35 -39.17
CA MET A 908 -64.65 -25.46 -39.74
C MET A 908 -63.44 -25.05 -40.62
N GLU A 909 -62.35 -25.82 -40.86
CA GLU A 909 -61.92 -27.25 -40.69
C GLU A 909 -60.37 -27.28 -40.46
N GLN A 910 -59.81 -28.11 -39.56
CA GLN A 910 -58.99 -29.34 -39.79
C GLN A 910 -57.70 -29.34 -40.66
N ASP A 911 -56.68 -30.01 -40.09
CA ASP A 911 -55.62 -30.88 -40.66
C ASP A 911 -54.27 -30.40 -41.28
N LEU A 912 -53.20 -30.78 -40.54
CA LEU A 912 -51.98 -31.52 -40.91
C LEU A 912 -51.07 -31.20 -42.15
N ILE A 913 -49.75 -31.24 -41.83
CA ILE A 913 -48.59 -31.77 -42.60
C ILE A 913 -47.85 -30.87 -43.63
N SER A 914 -46.57 -30.63 -43.28
CA SER A 914 -45.32 -30.45 -44.08
C SER A 914 -45.30 -29.73 -45.45
N GLY A 915 -44.20 -28.99 -45.66
CA GLY A 915 -43.38 -29.23 -46.86
C GLY A 915 -43.06 -28.06 -47.80
N THR A 916 -41.98 -27.33 -47.48
CA THR A 916 -40.93 -26.87 -48.42
C THR A 916 -41.22 -25.88 -49.59
N TYR A 917 -40.47 -24.77 -49.54
CA TYR A 917 -39.82 -24.04 -50.66
C TYR A 917 -40.63 -23.19 -51.68
N SER A 918 -40.68 -21.88 -51.41
CA SER A 918 -39.76 -20.88 -52.02
C SER A 918 -40.39 -19.67 -52.74
N LYS A 919 -39.53 -18.65 -52.96
CA LYS A 919 -39.58 -17.55 -53.94
C LYS A 919 -40.45 -16.33 -53.56
N VAL A 920 -40.01 -15.06 -53.73
CA VAL A 920 -38.82 -14.50 -54.43
C VAL A 920 -38.33 -13.19 -53.75
N LYS A 921 -37.01 -12.98 -53.56
CA LYS A 921 -36.17 -11.92 -54.20
C LYS A 921 -34.81 -11.65 -53.52
N HIS A 922 -33.73 -11.88 -54.30
CA HIS A 922 -32.38 -11.22 -54.34
C HIS A 922 -31.59 -11.10 -53.02
N ALA A 923 -30.43 -11.72 -52.77
CA ALA A 923 -29.24 -12.13 -53.57
C ALA A 923 -28.30 -10.99 -54.03
N ALA A 924 -26.96 -11.10 -54.05
CA ALA A 924 -25.95 -11.79 -53.21
C ALA A 924 -24.52 -11.51 -53.78
N VAL A 925 -23.47 -11.79 -52.99
CA VAL A 925 -22.03 -11.98 -53.36
C VAL A 925 -21.08 -10.75 -53.36
N ASP A 926 -20.08 -10.84 -52.47
CA ASP A 926 -18.68 -10.37 -52.40
C ASP A 926 -18.14 -9.16 -53.22
N PHE A 927 -17.32 -8.30 -52.57
CA PHE A 927 -15.86 -8.19 -52.83
C PHE A 927 -15.11 -7.22 -51.87
N HIS A 928 -13.77 -7.22 -51.95
CA HIS A 928 -12.81 -6.34 -51.25
C HIS A 928 -13.09 -4.82 -51.32
N PHE A 929 -12.55 -4.07 -50.34
CA PHE A 929 -12.28 -2.64 -50.46
C PHE A 929 -10.77 -2.36 -50.58
N VAL A 930 -10.34 -1.83 -51.74
CA VAL A 930 -9.02 -1.17 -51.92
C VAL A 930 -9.26 0.28 -52.33
N ARG A 931 -8.45 1.18 -51.78
CA ARG A 931 -8.46 2.64 -51.98
C ARG A 931 -8.41 3.06 -53.46
N HIS A 932 -8.95 4.25 -53.76
CA HIS A 932 -8.32 5.35 -54.52
C HIS A 932 -9.03 6.66 -54.07
N HIS A 933 -8.43 7.52 -53.22
CA HIS A 933 -7.48 8.61 -53.52
C HIS A 933 -7.95 9.72 -54.49
N VAL A 934 -8.25 10.90 -53.92
CA VAL A 934 -7.87 12.23 -54.46
C VAL A 934 -7.43 13.13 -53.29
N ASP A 935 -6.35 13.88 -53.52
CA ASP A 935 -5.57 14.78 -52.64
C ASP A 935 -6.23 16.18 -52.38
N ILE A 936 -5.83 17.11 -51.48
CA ILE A 936 -4.70 17.29 -50.51
C ILE A 936 -5.03 18.41 -49.47
N LYS A 937 -4.30 18.48 -48.33
CA LYS A 937 -4.15 19.63 -47.35
C LYS A 937 -5.31 20.05 -46.40
N LYS A 938 -5.29 19.56 -45.13
CA LYS A 938 -5.02 20.33 -43.87
C LYS A 938 -5.63 19.73 -42.57
N VAL A 939 -4.74 19.47 -41.59
CA VAL A 939 -4.86 19.72 -40.12
C VAL A 939 -5.80 18.86 -39.22
N ARG A 940 -5.12 18.14 -38.30
CA ARG A 940 -5.46 17.65 -36.94
C ARG A 940 -6.60 16.63 -36.71
N VAL A 941 -6.35 15.83 -35.66
CA VAL A 941 -7.06 14.61 -35.24
C VAL A 941 -7.98 14.91 -34.06
N VAL A 942 -9.21 14.39 -34.11
CA VAL A 942 -9.98 13.95 -32.94
C VAL A 942 -10.63 12.63 -33.34
N HIS A 943 -10.29 11.53 -32.65
CA HIS A 943 -10.94 10.23 -32.87
C HIS A 943 -12.06 10.03 -31.85
N VAL A 944 -13.27 9.80 -32.36
CA VAL A 944 -14.40 9.28 -31.58
C VAL A 944 -14.41 7.77 -31.73
N HIS A 945 -14.48 7.05 -30.60
CA HIS A 945 -15.05 5.71 -30.53
C HIS A 945 -15.87 5.60 -29.24
N ALA A 946 -17.05 5.01 -29.36
CA ALA A 946 -18.02 4.82 -28.29
C ALA A 946 -18.55 3.39 -28.34
N ALA A 947 -19.04 2.93 -27.18
CA ALA A 947 -19.77 1.68 -26.97
C ALA A 947 -19.05 0.37 -27.36
N ASP A 948 -18.37 -0.23 -26.39
CA ASP A 948 -18.87 -1.47 -25.77
C ASP A 948 -18.21 -1.69 -24.38
N GLN A 949 -18.81 -2.54 -23.55
CA GLN A 949 -18.43 -2.88 -22.15
C GLN A 949 -18.76 -1.83 -21.05
N ILE A 950 -20.02 -1.79 -20.60
CA ILE A 950 -20.35 -1.43 -19.21
C ILE A 950 -20.63 -2.71 -18.42
N THR A 951 -19.57 -3.34 -17.91
CA THR A 951 -19.69 -4.38 -16.86
C THR A 951 -18.41 -4.59 -16.03
N ASP A 952 -17.42 -3.69 -16.08
CA ASP A 952 -16.11 -3.91 -15.44
C ASP A 952 -15.59 -2.75 -14.55
N THR A 953 -16.36 -1.66 -14.40
CA THR A 953 -15.91 -0.44 -13.70
C THR A 953 -16.42 -0.32 -12.26
N LEU A 954 -17.52 -1.00 -11.88
CA LEU A 954 -18.05 -0.93 -10.51
C LEU A 954 -17.25 -1.79 -9.50
N THR A 955 -16.69 -2.91 -9.97
CA THR A 955 -15.90 -3.85 -9.14
C THR A 955 -14.56 -3.25 -8.70
N LYS A 956 -13.96 -2.37 -9.52
CA LYS A 956 -12.68 -1.68 -9.23
C LYS A 956 -12.81 -0.50 -8.26
N ALA A 957 -14.02 0.00 -8.00
CA ALA A 957 -14.24 1.11 -7.06
C ALA A 957 -14.50 0.64 -5.62
N LEU A 958 -15.20 -0.50 -5.43
CA LEU A 958 -15.53 -1.02 -4.09
C LEU A 958 -14.38 -1.80 -3.42
N SER A 959 -13.35 -2.19 -4.15
CA SER A 959 -12.16 -2.87 -3.60
C SER A 959 -11.18 -1.93 -2.87
N LYS A 960 -11.32 -0.60 -3.03
CA LYS A 960 -10.36 0.38 -2.50
C LYS A 960 -10.76 1.08 -1.19
N LEU A 961 -11.94 0.77 -0.63
CA LEU A 961 -12.53 1.48 0.52
C LEU A 961 -12.80 0.60 1.75
N ALA A 962 -12.25 -0.62 1.80
CA ALA A 962 -12.51 -1.57 2.88
C ALA A 962 -11.24 -2.30 3.39
N PHE A 963 -10.12 -1.59 3.56
CA PHE A 963 -8.90 -2.18 4.14
C PHE A 963 -8.02 -1.23 4.98
N GLU A 964 -8.62 -0.54 5.95
CA GLU A 964 -7.87 -0.04 7.11
C GLU A 964 -8.41 -0.62 8.43
N LYS A 965 -7.50 -0.92 9.36
CA LYS A 965 -7.73 -1.29 10.78
C LYS A 965 -8.36 -2.68 11.08
N ASN A 966 -7.52 -3.71 11.27
CA ASN A 966 -7.16 -4.28 12.60
C ASN A 966 -6.61 -5.72 12.58
N LEU A 967 -5.50 -5.95 13.31
CA LEU A 967 -5.05 -7.27 13.77
C LEU A 967 -5.68 -7.62 15.14
N PHE A 968 -5.79 -8.92 15.50
CA PHE A 968 -5.11 -9.52 16.68
C PHE A 968 -5.40 -11.03 16.95
N LYS A 969 -4.31 -11.71 17.32
CA LYS A 969 -3.96 -13.10 17.72
C LYS A 969 -4.99 -14.11 18.29
N LEU A 970 -4.79 -15.39 17.93
CA LEU A 970 -4.34 -16.56 18.75
C LEU A 970 -4.04 -17.75 17.79
N GLY A 971 -3.38 -18.89 18.11
CA GLY A 971 -2.65 -19.39 19.30
C GLY A 971 -2.57 -20.95 19.29
N LEU A 972 -1.38 -21.59 19.44
CA LEU A 972 -1.22 -23.07 19.31
C LEU A 972 -0.04 -23.69 20.12
N VAL A 973 -0.05 -25.03 20.31
CA VAL A 973 0.77 -25.81 21.27
C VAL A 973 1.55 -26.98 20.61
N ILE A 974 2.57 -27.47 21.32
CA ILE A 974 3.77 -28.27 20.96
C ILE A 974 3.57 -29.81 20.88
N HIS A 975 4.28 -30.58 20.00
CA HIS A 975 5.29 -31.63 20.38
C HIS A 975 5.99 -32.51 19.28
N ARG A 976 7.33 -32.67 19.46
CA ARG A 976 8.25 -33.85 19.33
C ARG A 976 8.66 -34.50 17.99
N LEU A 977 9.97 -34.87 17.95
CA LEU A 977 10.74 -35.61 16.92
C LEU A 977 11.43 -36.85 17.53
N THR A 978 11.93 -37.78 16.68
CA THR A 978 12.84 -38.89 17.05
C THR A 978 14.03 -39.03 16.06
N ARG A 979 15.11 -39.72 16.48
CA ARG A 979 16.47 -39.70 15.89
C ARG A 979 16.82 -40.90 14.97
N GLY A 980 17.87 -40.75 14.13
CA GLY A 980 18.86 -41.82 13.91
C GLY A 980 19.71 -41.75 12.62
N GLY A 981 21.04 -41.82 12.73
CA GLY A 981 21.98 -42.05 11.60
C GLY A 981 23.35 -41.36 11.76
N VAL A 982 24.47 -42.03 11.45
CA VAL A 982 25.87 -41.56 11.65
C VAL A 982 26.76 -42.01 10.48
N LEU A 983 27.73 -41.19 10.02
CA LEU A 983 29.08 -41.60 9.55
C LEU A 983 30.03 -40.39 9.26
N THR A 984 31.32 -40.65 9.05
CA THR A 984 32.48 -39.80 9.45
C THR A 984 33.33 -39.13 8.34
N HIS A 985 33.76 -37.86 8.59
CA HIS A 985 35.08 -37.22 8.31
C HIS A 985 35.72 -37.16 6.86
N PRO A 986 36.70 -36.26 6.57
CA PRO A 986 36.68 -34.78 6.72
C PRO A 986 37.40 -33.99 5.57
N VAL A 987 36.94 -32.80 5.18
CA VAL A 987 37.78 -31.77 4.52
C VAL A 987 37.37 -30.36 4.98
N SER A 988 38.35 -29.47 5.13
CA SER A 988 38.21 -28.06 5.54
C SER A 988 37.66 -27.15 4.44
N ASN A 989 36.75 -26.23 4.79
CA ASN A 989 36.89 -24.81 4.40
C ASN A 989 35.91 -23.85 5.12
N ILE A 990 36.44 -22.63 5.29
CA ILE A 990 35.86 -21.29 5.48
C ILE A 990 34.32 -21.20 5.56
N GLY A 991 33.82 -20.57 6.61
CA GLY A 991 32.39 -20.47 6.91
C GLY A 991 31.67 -19.29 6.24
N TYR A 992 30.49 -19.57 5.68
CA TYR A 992 29.49 -18.56 5.34
C TYR A 992 28.85 -17.96 6.60
N LEU A 993 28.77 -16.64 6.67
CA LEU A 993 28.15 -15.91 7.78
C LEU A 993 27.47 -14.63 7.27
N CYS A 994 26.19 -14.74 6.90
CA CYS A 994 25.27 -13.61 6.80
C CYS A 994 23.80 -14.08 6.77
N MET A 995 22.89 -13.18 7.14
CA MET A 995 21.44 -13.30 7.29
C MET A 995 20.91 -13.69 8.68
N GLY A 996 20.78 -12.65 9.51
CA GLY A 996 19.80 -12.56 10.58
C GLY A 996 19.73 -11.13 11.07
N ASN A 997 18.67 -10.39 10.73
CA ASN A 997 18.33 -9.15 11.44
C ASN A 997 16.82 -9.03 11.62
N ASN A 998 16.40 -8.57 12.80
CA ASN A 998 15.01 -8.31 13.18
C ASN A 998 14.98 -7.56 14.53
N SER A 999 15.30 -6.27 14.52
CA SER A 999 14.98 -5.35 15.60
C SER A 999 14.43 -4.04 15.04
N LEU A 1000 13.26 -3.64 15.54
CA LEU A 1000 12.57 -2.40 15.17
C LEU A 1000 13.21 -1.17 15.85
N ASN A 1001 13.12 -0.03 15.17
CA ASN A 1001 13.58 1.29 15.62
C ASN A 1001 12.95 1.76 16.95
N GLY A 1002 13.70 2.58 17.70
CA GLY A 1002 13.19 3.38 18.81
C GLY A 1002 14.26 4.30 19.42
N SER A 1003 14.10 5.62 19.28
CA SER A 1003 15.11 6.64 19.61
C SER A 1003 15.09 7.17 21.05
N ILE A 1004 16.14 7.92 21.40
CA ILE A 1004 16.48 8.58 22.69
C ILE A 1004 16.89 10.05 22.33
N PRO A 1005 16.87 11.11 23.18
CA PRO A 1005 16.44 11.25 24.60
C PRO A 1005 15.44 12.42 24.89
N PHE A 1006 14.88 12.47 26.11
CA PHE A 1006 14.97 13.70 26.94
C PHE A 1006 14.93 13.39 28.45
N SER A 1007 15.50 14.28 29.26
CA SER A 1007 15.78 14.04 30.69
C SER A 1007 14.56 14.25 31.61
N LEU A 1008 14.45 13.46 32.68
CA LEU A 1008 13.87 13.94 33.94
C LEU A 1008 14.57 13.33 35.18
N ARG A 1009 14.96 14.20 36.11
CA ARG A 1009 15.45 13.86 37.45
C ARG A 1009 14.30 13.47 38.38
N ASN A 1010 14.68 12.81 39.48
CA ASN A 1010 13.92 12.66 40.73
C ASN A 1010 12.64 11.79 40.67
N LEU A 1011 12.73 10.60 41.24
CA LEU A 1011 12.10 10.36 42.55
C LEU A 1011 12.86 9.26 43.32
N ARG A 1012 12.81 9.34 44.65
CA ARG A 1012 13.58 8.49 45.57
C ARG A 1012 12.77 7.27 46.02
N ASN A 1013 13.51 6.24 46.47
CA ASN A 1013 13.07 5.17 47.38
C ASN A 1013 11.93 4.26 46.90
N LEU A 1014 12.29 3.02 46.56
CA LEU A 1014 12.06 1.90 47.48
C LEU A 1014 12.99 0.72 47.18
N SER A 1015 13.15 -0.17 48.15
CA SER A 1015 14.37 -0.94 48.37
C SER A 1015 14.16 -2.45 48.31
N ILE A 1016 15.18 -3.15 47.77
CA ILE A 1016 15.62 -4.50 48.16
C ILE A 1016 14.56 -5.62 48.10
N LEU A 1017 14.73 -6.53 47.14
CA LEU A 1017 14.79 -7.95 47.51
C LEU A 1017 15.77 -8.71 46.61
N SER A 1018 16.79 -9.29 47.25
CA SER A 1018 17.76 -10.20 46.64
C SER A 1018 17.27 -11.64 46.79
N LEU A 1019 17.52 -12.49 45.79
CA LEU A 1019 17.68 -13.93 46.01
C LEU A 1019 18.66 -14.51 44.96
N ASN A 1020 19.38 -15.56 45.36
CA ASN A 1020 20.70 -15.92 44.85
C ASN A 1020 20.76 -17.29 44.14
N ASN A 1021 21.72 -17.38 43.21
CA ASN A 1021 22.66 -18.49 42.96
C ASN A 1021 22.25 -19.82 42.28
N ASN A 1022 23.31 -20.34 41.61
CA ASN A 1022 23.64 -21.73 41.22
C ASN A 1022 23.30 -22.15 39.77
N HIS A 1023 24.16 -22.85 39.01
CA HIS A 1023 25.63 -22.96 38.96
C HIS A 1023 26.03 -23.86 37.76
N LEU A 1024 27.08 -23.50 36.98
CA LEU A 1024 27.94 -24.41 36.14
C LEU A 1024 27.26 -25.13 34.93
N THR A 1025 27.89 -25.50 33.79
CA THR A 1025 29.17 -25.15 33.10
C THR A 1025 29.11 -25.62 31.63
N THR A 1026 29.68 -24.83 30.70
CA THR A 1026 30.35 -25.20 29.42
C THR A 1026 29.86 -26.37 28.53
N GLY A 1027 29.62 -26.08 27.24
CA GLY A 1027 29.67 -27.09 26.15
C GLY A 1027 29.13 -26.60 24.80
N TYR A 1028 30.01 -26.39 23.81
CA TYR A 1028 29.65 -25.90 22.46
C TYR A 1028 29.33 -27.06 21.47
N ILE A 1029 28.11 -27.03 20.93
CA ILE A 1029 27.61 -27.36 19.55
C ILE A 1029 28.26 -28.51 18.73
N PRO A 1030 27.42 -29.37 18.09
CA PRO A 1030 27.53 -29.57 16.63
C PRO A 1030 26.25 -29.20 15.85
N LYS A 1031 26.42 -28.75 14.60
CA LYS A 1031 25.35 -28.40 13.64
C LYS A 1031 24.66 -29.65 13.09
N GLU A 1032 23.32 -29.63 13.01
CA GLU A 1032 22.52 -30.37 12.02
C GLU A 1032 21.06 -29.86 12.03
N ILE A 1033 20.73 -28.88 11.18
CA ILE A 1033 19.34 -28.46 10.91
C ILE A 1033 19.20 -28.23 9.41
N GLY A 1034 18.26 -28.93 8.77
CA GLY A 1034 17.93 -28.77 7.36
C GLY A 1034 17.21 -27.45 7.07
N TYR A 1035 17.34 -26.96 5.84
CA TYR A 1035 16.76 -25.69 5.39
C TYR A 1035 15.23 -25.70 5.48
N LEU A 1036 14.68 -24.90 6.40
CA LEU A 1036 13.30 -24.42 6.40
C LEU A 1036 13.32 -22.93 6.77
N ARG A 1037 13.63 -22.08 5.79
CA ARG A 1037 13.44 -20.63 5.93
C ARG A 1037 12.01 -20.27 5.54
N ALA A 1038 11.21 -19.96 6.55
CA ALA A 1038 9.94 -19.28 6.36
C ALA A 1038 10.21 -17.83 5.91
N VAL A 1039 9.38 -17.35 4.98
CA VAL A 1039 9.22 -15.93 4.67
C VAL A 1039 8.68 -15.22 5.92
N THR A 1040 9.27 -14.09 6.28
CA THR A 1040 8.94 -13.41 7.55
C THR A 1040 7.58 -12.73 7.50
N TYR A 1041 6.60 -13.27 8.22
CA TYR A 1041 5.52 -12.49 8.82
C TYR A 1041 5.75 -12.42 10.34
N LEU A 1042 5.66 -11.22 10.91
CA LEU A 1042 5.92 -10.93 12.32
C LEU A 1042 4.96 -11.68 13.26
N HIS A 1043 5.51 -12.44 14.23
CA HIS A 1043 4.73 -13.05 15.29
C HIS A 1043 5.48 -13.10 16.64
N LEU A 1044 5.44 -11.99 17.39
CA LEU A 1044 5.75 -11.99 18.82
C LEU A 1044 4.51 -12.42 19.61
N ASN A 1045 4.66 -13.31 20.60
CA ASN A 1045 3.61 -13.75 21.52
C ASN A 1045 4.14 -13.72 22.95
N ASP A 1046 3.34 -13.14 23.85
CA ASP A 1046 3.50 -13.30 25.30
C ASP A 1046 2.16 -13.66 25.94
N ASN A 1047 2.22 -14.58 26.88
CA ASN A 1047 1.22 -15.01 27.86
C ASN A 1047 2.03 -15.13 29.17
N SER A 1048 1.59 -14.80 30.38
CA SER A 1048 0.25 -14.66 30.97
C SER A 1048 0.41 -14.12 32.41
N LEU A 1049 -0.67 -13.76 33.11
CA LEU A 1049 -0.89 -14.15 34.52
C LEU A 1049 -2.32 -13.79 35.02
N ASN A 1050 -2.85 -14.60 35.93
CA ASN A 1050 -4.18 -14.45 36.53
C ASN A 1050 -4.19 -13.45 37.70
N GLY A 1051 -5.32 -12.76 37.91
CA GLY A 1051 -5.59 -11.97 39.12
C GLY A 1051 -6.99 -11.37 39.11
N SER A 1052 -7.65 -11.25 40.27
CA SER A 1052 -9.10 -10.98 40.37
C SER A 1052 -9.46 -9.87 41.37
N ILE A 1053 -10.48 -9.03 41.06
CA ILE A 1053 -11.29 -8.16 41.98
C ILE A 1053 -10.57 -6.85 42.46
N PRO A 1054 -11.21 -5.65 42.60
CA PRO A 1054 -12.36 -5.02 41.89
C PRO A 1054 -12.23 -3.47 41.58
N THR A 1055 -13.16 -2.92 40.80
CA THR A 1055 -13.74 -1.52 40.79
C THR A 1055 -12.92 -0.23 41.08
N ILE A 1056 -12.86 0.69 40.08
CA ILE A 1056 -13.35 2.12 40.03
C ILE A 1056 -12.77 3.14 41.07
N PRO A 1057 -12.53 4.48 40.80
CA PRO A 1057 -13.03 5.37 39.71
C PRO A 1057 -12.06 6.40 39.03
N TYR A 1058 -12.54 7.05 37.94
CA TYR A 1058 -12.26 8.43 37.42
C TYR A 1058 -10.78 8.85 37.11
N LEU A 1059 -10.45 9.76 36.17
CA LEU A 1059 -11.18 10.90 35.57
C LEU A 1059 -10.66 11.24 34.12
N HIS A 1060 -11.50 11.92 33.34
CA HIS A 1060 -11.23 12.69 32.11
C HIS A 1060 -10.20 13.85 32.35
N ASP A 1061 -9.61 14.60 31.38
CA ASP A 1061 -10.11 15.09 30.07
C ASP A 1061 -9.01 15.72 29.15
N ASN A 1062 -9.31 15.81 27.85
CA ASN A 1062 -8.99 16.86 26.82
C ASN A 1062 -7.57 17.30 26.33
N HIS A 1063 -7.54 17.43 24.98
CA HIS A 1063 -6.77 18.27 24.03
C HIS A 1063 -5.77 19.36 24.50
N LEU A 1064 -4.61 19.50 23.81
CA LEU A 1064 -4.27 20.61 22.88
C LEU A 1064 -2.86 20.51 22.23
N TYR A 1065 -2.56 21.46 21.31
CA TYR A 1065 -1.39 21.55 20.40
C TYR A 1065 -0.04 21.98 21.03
N GLY A 1066 1.06 21.56 20.37
CA GLY A 1066 2.37 22.26 20.28
C GLY A 1066 3.39 22.10 21.43
N PRO A 1067 4.70 22.42 21.24
CA PRO A 1067 5.41 22.84 20.02
C PRO A 1067 6.50 21.85 19.54
N ILE A 1068 7.14 22.14 18.39
CA ILE A 1068 8.32 21.43 17.82
C ILE A 1068 9.52 22.39 17.80
N PRO A 1069 10.76 21.98 18.18
CA PRO A 1069 11.97 22.79 17.99
C PRO A 1069 12.51 22.72 16.55
N GLU A 1070 13.05 23.83 16.06
CA GLU A 1070 13.69 23.96 14.75
C GLU A 1070 15.11 23.36 14.73
N GLU A 1071 15.50 22.74 13.60
CA GLU A 1071 16.54 23.28 12.70
C GLU A 1071 16.66 22.46 11.38
N ILE A 1072 16.01 22.99 10.33
CA ILE A 1072 16.34 23.02 8.89
C ILE A 1072 17.17 21.87 8.25
N GLY A 1073 16.64 21.24 7.18
CA GLY A 1073 17.46 20.39 6.30
C GLY A 1073 16.78 19.67 5.11
N TYR A 1074 16.09 20.40 4.22
CA TYR A 1074 15.69 19.97 2.85
C TYR A 1074 14.90 18.65 2.63
N LEU A 1075 13.65 18.79 2.15
CA LEU A 1075 12.98 17.77 1.33
C LEU A 1075 12.06 18.45 0.30
N TRP A 1076 12.26 18.15 -0.99
CA TRP A 1076 11.36 18.57 -2.07
C TRP A 1076 10.03 17.81 -1.99
N SER A 1077 8.91 18.52 -2.16
CA SER A 1077 7.64 17.90 -2.55
C SER A 1077 6.94 18.73 -3.61
N SER A 1078 6.85 18.18 -4.82
CA SER A 1078 5.94 18.65 -5.87
C SER A 1078 4.52 18.28 -5.46
N LEU A 1079 3.76 19.26 -4.99
CA LEU A 1079 2.32 19.12 -4.74
C LEU A 1079 1.55 19.72 -5.92
N HIS A 1080 1.03 18.87 -6.80
CA HIS A 1080 0.05 19.27 -7.78
C HIS A 1080 -1.29 19.58 -7.08
N TRP A 1081 -1.66 20.85 -7.03
CA TRP A 1081 -3.01 21.28 -6.61
C TRP A 1081 -3.82 21.75 -7.82
N HIS A 1082 -5.05 21.28 -7.92
CA HIS A 1082 -6.11 21.97 -8.65
C HIS A 1082 -6.95 22.74 -7.62
N ALA A 1083 -6.82 24.06 -7.57
CA ALA A 1083 -7.73 24.94 -6.84
C ALA A 1083 -7.66 26.39 -7.36
N ASP A 1084 -8.78 26.93 -7.81
CA ASP A 1084 -8.93 28.35 -8.13
C ASP A 1084 -8.87 29.19 -6.83
N LEU A 1085 -7.71 29.78 -6.54
CA LEU A 1085 -7.53 30.74 -5.45
C LEU A 1085 -7.06 32.08 -5.99
N LYS A 1086 -7.99 32.95 -6.40
CA LYS A 1086 -7.68 34.32 -6.89
C LYS A 1086 -6.85 35.19 -5.93
N HIS A 1087 -6.71 34.78 -4.67
CA HIS A 1087 -5.92 35.48 -3.66
C HIS A 1087 -5.15 34.48 -2.78
N SER A 1088 -3.85 34.32 -3.04
CA SER A 1088 -2.95 33.59 -2.13
C SER A 1088 -2.66 34.43 -0.88
N LYS A 1089 -2.68 33.81 0.30
CA LYS A 1089 -2.49 34.48 1.59
C LYS A 1089 -1.28 33.91 2.33
N VAL A 1090 -0.42 34.80 2.82
CA VAL A 1090 0.72 34.47 3.68
C VAL A 1090 0.28 34.64 5.13
N TRP A 1091 0.47 33.60 5.94
CA TRP A 1091 0.05 33.55 7.35
C TRP A 1091 1.27 33.44 8.26
N ASN A 1092 1.22 34.12 9.41
CA ASN A 1092 2.14 33.83 10.51
C ASN A 1092 1.68 32.52 11.16
N LEU A 1093 2.57 31.52 11.22
CA LEU A 1093 2.24 30.19 11.75
C LEU A 1093 2.22 30.10 13.28
N GLU A 1094 2.84 31.06 13.99
CA GLU A 1094 2.79 31.13 15.46
C GLU A 1094 1.54 31.86 15.96
N THR A 1095 1.18 32.98 15.34
CA THR A 1095 0.00 33.79 15.75
C THR A 1095 -1.29 33.39 15.03
N LEU A 1096 -1.19 32.63 13.94
CA LEU A 1096 -2.28 32.31 13.01
C LEU A 1096 -2.97 33.54 12.39
N GLU A 1097 -2.28 34.69 12.36
CA GLU A 1097 -2.75 35.91 11.71
C GLU A 1097 -2.30 35.98 10.24
N CYS A 1098 -3.17 36.49 9.36
CA CYS A 1098 -2.86 36.68 7.94
C CYS A 1098 -1.98 37.93 7.77
N LEU A 1099 -0.69 37.75 7.51
CA LEU A 1099 0.28 38.84 7.36
C LEU A 1099 0.03 39.65 6.08
N GLN A 1100 -0.14 38.97 4.95
CA GLN A 1100 -0.30 39.62 3.65
C GLN A 1100 -1.21 38.79 2.74
N VAL A 1101 -2.05 39.46 1.95
CA VAL A 1101 -2.68 38.87 0.77
C VAL A 1101 -1.83 39.26 -0.43
N LEU A 1102 -1.43 38.30 -1.28
CA LEU A 1102 -0.64 38.56 -2.48
C LEU A 1102 -1.55 39.14 -3.57
N THR A 1103 -1.79 40.45 -3.50
CA THR A 1103 -2.64 41.21 -4.43
C THR A 1103 -1.87 41.69 -5.67
N ASP A 1104 -2.60 42.30 -6.60
CA ASP A 1104 -2.05 43.01 -7.78
C ASP A 1104 -1.39 42.14 -8.87
N HIS A 1105 -1.55 40.81 -8.85
CA HIS A 1105 -1.49 40.00 -10.08
C HIS A 1105 -2.82 40.13 -10.84
N THR A 1106 -2.80 40.12 -12.17
CA THR A 1106 -4.02 40.25 -12.98
C THR A 1106 -4.73 38.91 -13.23
N SER A 1107 -4.10 37.80 -12.84
CA SER A 1107 -4.64 36.44 -12.80
C SER A 1107 -4.25 35.72 -11.50
N VAL A 1108 -4.69 34.46 -11.37
CA VAL A 1108 -4.53 33.59 -10.19
C VAL A 1108 -3.04 33.31 -9.93
N VAL A 1109 -2.56 33.43 -8.68
CA VAL A 1109 -1.16 33.07 -8.36
C VAL A 1109 -1.01 31.55 -8.39
N MET A 1110 -0.23 31.03 -9.34
CA MET A 1110 -0.06 29.58 -9.57
C MET A 1110 1.07 28.97 -8.74
N SER A 1111 2.12 29.74 -8.46
CA SER A 1111 3.28 29.27 -7.71
C SER A 1111 3.89 30.39 -6.88
N VAL A 1112 4.36 30.03 -5.69
CA VAL A 1112 5.04 30.91 -4.75
C VAL A 1112 6.32 30.22 -4.29
N LEU A 1113 7.43 30.94 -4.32
CA LEU A 1113 8.74 30.47 -3.89
C LEU A 1113 9.24 31.37 -2.76
N CYS A 1114 9.68 30.79 -1.64
CA CYS A 1114 10.30 31.53 -0.54
C CYS A 1114 11.81 31.34 -0.58
N TRP A 1115 12.57 32.42 -0.45
CA TRP A 1115 14.03 32.38 -0.44
C TRP A 1115 14.60 33.50 0.45
N ASP A 1116 15.16 33.09 1.59
CA ASP A 1116 15.66 33.97 2.64
C ASP A 1116 14.60 35.02 3.06
N GLN A 1117 14.88 36.32 2.99
CA GLN A 1117 13.93 37.39 3.34
C GLN A 1117 12.99 37.80 2.19
N PHE A 1118 12.99 37.06 1.07
CA PHE A 1118 12.21 37.38 -0.12
C PHE A 1118 11.19 36.29 -0.48
N LEU A 1119 10.03 36.74 -0.97
CA LEU A 1119 9.01 35.89 -1.56
C LEU A 1119 8.91 36.20 -3.06
N LEU A 1120 8.84 35.17 -3.92
CA LEU A 1120 8.49 35.32 -5.33
C LEU A 1120 7.12 34.72 -5.60
N SER A 1121 6.31 35.39 -6.42
CA SER A 1121 5.01 34.89 -6.89
C SER A 1121 4.86 35.01 -8.40
N CYS A 1122 4.31 33.97 -9.03
CA CYS A 1122 4.07 33.89 -10.47
C CYS A 1122 2.61 33.59 -10.81
N SER A 1123 2.14 34.12 -11.94
CA SER A 1123 0.75 34.05 -12.41
C SER A 1123 0.66 33.70 -13.91
N PRO A 1124 -0.42 33.04 -14.41
CA PRO A 1124 -0.60 32.65 -15.82
C PRO A 1124 -0.58 33.79 -16.82
N ASP A 1125 -0.78 35.03 -16.36
CA ASP A 1125 -0.61 36.26 -17.14
C ASP A 1125 0.86 36.59 -17.45
N LYS A 1126 1.80 35.74 -17.00
CA LYS A 1126 3.26 35.83 -17.13
C LYS A 1126 3.88 36.96 -16.28
N THR A 1127 3.18 37.44 -15.27
CA THR A 1127 3.72 38.39 -14.30
C THR A 1127 4.48 37.70 -13.18
N ILE A 1128 5.69 38.19 -12.90
CA ILE A 1128 6.52 37.76 -11.76
C ILE A 1128 6.69 38.95 -10.81
N LYS A 1129 6.48 38.72 -9.52
CA LYS A 1129 6.69 39.72 -8.46
C LYS A 1129 7.62 39.21 -7.39
N VAL A 1130 8.44 40.14 -6.86
CA VAL A 1130 9.28 39.92 -5.68
C VAL A 1130 8.77 40.78 -4.54
N TRP A 1131 8.61 40.16 -3.37
CA TRP A 1131 8.17 40.79 -2.13
C TRP A 1131 9.31 40.70 -1.11
N ALA A 1132 9.52 41.75 -0.33
CA ALA A 1132 10.48 41.76 0.77
C ALA A 1132 9.79 42.24 2.06
N ALA A 1133 10.21 41.70 3.21
CA ALA A 1133 9.74 42.19 4.50
C ALA A 1133 10.35 43.57 4.81
N ASN A 1134 9.50 44.55 5.13
CA ASN A 1134 9.96 45.84 5.66
C ASN A 1134 10.32 45.73 7.17
N GLU A 1135 10.85 46.79 7.77
CA GLU A 1135 11.22 46.82 9.20
C GLU A 1135 10.04 46.55 10.17
N SER A 1136 8.80 46.56 9.68
CA SER A 1136 7.58 46.24 10.44
C SER A 1136 7.09 44.79 10.24
N GLY A 1137 7.76 43.98 9.43
CA GLY A 1137 7.40 42.59 9.12
C GLY A 1137 6.33 42.43 8.03
N ASN A 1138 5.87 43.50 7.40
CA ASN A 1138 4.91 43.43 6.29
C ASN A 1138 5.64 43.24 4.96
N LEU A 1139 5.03 42.48 4.04
CA LEU A 1139 5.62 42.18 2.72
C LEU A 1139 5.25 43.26 1.69
N GLU A 1140 6.23 44.04 1.25
CA GLU A 1140 6.06 45.04 0.19
C GLU A 1140 6.61 44.53 -1.15
N VAL A 1141 5.93 44.86 -2.26
CA VAL A 1141 6.41 44.56 -3.61
C VAL A 1141 7.65 45.40 -3.90
N THR A 1142 8.81 44.76 -3.97
CA THR A 1142 10.08 45.44 -4.27
C THR A 1142 10.41 45.43 -5.76
N TYR A 1143 9.84 44.50 -6.52
CA TYR A 1143 10.03 44.41 -7.98
C TYR A 1143 8.84 43.76 -8.69
N THR A 1144 8.54 44.21 -9.90
CA THR A 1144 7.55 43.63 -10.81
C THR A 1144 8.08 43.75 -12.23
N ASN A 1145 8.18 42.64 -12.97
CA ASN A 1145 8.52 42.65 -14.40
C ASN A 1145 7.27 42.27 -15.21
N GLN A 1146 7.02 43.03 -16.29
CA GLN A 1146 5.96 42.75 -17.27
C GLN A 1146 6.48 42.61 -18.71
N GLU A 1147 7.78 42.82 -18.96
CA GLU A 1147 8.34 42.86 -20.32
C GLU A 1147 8.94 41.51 -20.78
N GLU A 1148 9.35 40.63 -19.87
CA GLU A 1148 9.90 39.31 -20.21
C GLU A 1148 8.89 38.18 -19.94
N ARG A 1149 8.55 37.43 -21.00
CA ARG A 1149 7.60 36.31 -20.94
C ARG A 1149 8.27 35.05 -20.42
N ALA A 1150 7.89 34.60 -19.22
CA ALA A 1150 8.05 33.21 -18.81
C ALA A 1150 6.95 32.36 -19.46
N ASP A 1151 7.32 31.32 -20.22
CA ASP A 1151 6.35 30.47 -20.94
C ASP A 1151 5.83 29.29 -20.10
N ASP A 1152 6.41 29.02 -18.92
CA ASP A 1152 5.95 28.01 -17.96
C ASP A 1152 6.02 28.55 -16.51
N CYS A 1153 4.95 28.40 -15.72
CA CYS A 1153 4.86 28.95 -14.35
C CYS A 1153 5.24 27.93 -13.26
N ALA A 1154 6.26 27.10 -13.51
CA ALA A 1154 6.83 26.18 -12.53
C ALA A 1154 8.11 26.77 -11.91
N CYS A 1155 8.00 27.41 -10.74
CA CYS A 1155 9.15 27.96 -10.02
C CYS A 1155 10.01 26.85 -9.36
N SER A 1156 10.84 26.16 -10.14
CA SER A 1156 11.93 25.32 -9.63
C SER A 1156 13.29 25.97 -9.90
N LEU A 1157 14.04 26.31 -8.85
CA LEU A 1157 15.42 26.80 -8.99
C LEU A 1157 16.36 25.67 -9.42
N PRO A 1158 17.24 25.87 -10.43
CA PRO A 1158 18.35 24.97 -10.68
C PRO A 1158 19.41 25.11 -9.57
N PRO A 1159 20.09 24.01 -9.16
CA PRO A 1159 21.02 23.99 -8.02
C PRO A 1159 22.36 24.72 -8.25
N SER A 1160 22.50 25.50 -9.32
CA SER A 1160 23.78 26.09 -9.79
C SER A 1160 23.88 27.62 -9.67
N VAL A 1161 22.95 28.29 -8.98
CA VAL A 1161 23.02 29.74 -8.75
C VAL A 1161 23.77 30.05 -7.45
N LEU A 1162 25.02 30.51 -7.57
CA LEU A 1162 25.84 30.99 -6.45
C LEU A 1162 25.91 32.52 -6.46
N LEU A 1163 25.50 33.13 -5.34
CA LEU A 1163 25.65 34.56 -5.01
C LEU A 1163 27.13 34.96 -4.78
N PRO A 1164 27.52 36.27 -4.70
CA PRO A 1164 26.66 37.45 -4.46
C PRO A 1164 26.95 38.74 -5.28
N THR A 1165 25.94 39.59 -5.45
CA THR A 1165 26.11 41.07 -5.46
C THR A 1165 24.92 41.76 -4.76
N THR A 1166 25.18 42.93 -4.17
CA THR A 1166 24.21 43.74 -3.39
C THR A 1166 23.21 44.54 -4.26
N ASN A 1167 22.85 44.03 -5.45
CA ASN A 1167 22.06 44.76 -6.44
C ASN A 1167 20.88 43.91 -6.95
N MET A 1168 19.69 44.15 -6.37
CA MET A 1168 18.46 43.41 -6.67
C MET A 1168 18.10 43.40 -8.17
N GLU A 1169 18.31 44.51 -8.88
CA GLU A 1169 17.98 44.61 -10.30
C GLU A 1169 18.89 43.73 -11.18
N GLU A 1170 20.10 43.42 -10.70
CA GLU A 1170 21.11 42.61 -11.40
C GLU A 1170 20.94 41.12 -11.07
N PHE A 1171 20.54 40.79 -9.85
CA PHE A 1171 20.12 39.44 -9.46
C PHE A 1171 18.89 38.97 -10.25
N VAL A 1172 17.84 39.79 -10.36
CA VAL A 1172 16.63 39.42 -11.10
C VAL A 1172 16.92 39.28 -12.62
N LYS A 1173 17.82 40.10 -13.18
CA LYS A 1173 18.31 39.95 -14.56
C LYS A 1173 19.08 38.65 -14.81
N GLN A 1174 19.63 38.00 -13.78
CA GLN A 1174 20.23 36.67 -13.89
C GLN A 1174 19.21 35.53 -13.69
N LEU A 1175 18.18 35.76 -12.87
CA LEU A 1175 17.16 34.76 -12.55
C LEU A 1175 16.22 34.45 -13.72
N ILE A 1176 15.78 35.48 -14.47
CA ILE A 1176 14.78 35.33 -15.53
C ILE A 1176 15.30 34.49 -16.73
N PRO A 1177 16.53 34.67 -17.24
CA PRO A 1177 17.08 33.78 -18.26
C PRO A 1177 17.25 32.34 -17.79
N ALA A 1178 17.56 32.10 -16.51
CA ALA A 1178 17.67 30.74 -15.96
C ALA A 1178 16.32 30.00 -15.92
N LEU A 1179 15.20 30.72 -15.80
CA LEU A 1179 13.85 30.18 -15.86
C LEU A 1179 13.34 29.93 -17.30
N SER A 1180 13.97 30.51 -18.33
CA SER A 1180 13.60 30.30 -19.74
C SER A 1180 14.54 29.37 -20.53
N THR A 1181 15.69 29.00 -19.98
CA THR A 1181 16.74 28.22 -20.68
C THR A 1181 16.66 26.70 -20.46
N HIS A 1182 15.45 26.13 -20.56
CA HIS A 1182 15.25 24.68 -20.68
C HIS A 1182 14.49 24.26 -21.97
N PHE A 1183 14.74 24.96 -23.07
CA PHE A 1183 14.63 24.40 -24.43
C PHE A 1183 15.61 25.08 -25.40
N LEU A 1184 16.55 24.32 -25.97
CA LEU A 1184 17.29 24.60 -27.21
C LEU A 1184 17.88 23.26 -27.73
N PRO A 1185 18.21 23.12 -29.03
CA PRO A 1185 17.65 22.01 -29.80
C PRO A 1185 18.70 21.18 -30.54
N VAL A 1186 18.29 20.00 -31.01
CA VAL A 1186 19.05 19.28 -32.04
C VAL A 1186 18.76 19.94 -33.40
N VAL A 1187 19.66 20.80 -33.87
CA VAL A 1187 19.66 21.32 -35.24
C VAL A 1187 20.93 20.86 -35.96
N ILE A 1188 20.72 20.40 -37.19
CA ILE A 1188 21.73 19.89 -38.11
C ILE A 1188 22.57 21.05 -38.66
N GLU A 1189 23.90 20.96 -38.58
CA GLU A 1189 24.77 21.65 -39.52
C GLU A 1189 25.98 20.79 -39.93
N ARG A 1190 26.19 20.64 -41.24
CA ARG A 1190 27.40 20.00 -41.79
C ARG A 1190 27.64 20.42 -43.25
N VAL A 1191 28.33 21.55 -43.48
CA VAL A 1191 28.91 21.90 -44.79
C VAL A 1191 30.29 22.53 -44.62
N GLY A 1192 31.28 21.99 -45.33
CA GLY A 1192 32.67 22.46 -45.34
C GLY A 1192 33.62 21.37 -45.83
N GLY A 1193 33.70 21.18 -47.16
CA GLY A 1193 34.33 19.99 -47.76
C GLY A 1193 35.76 20.18 -48.28
N ILE A 1194 36.34 19.10 -48.83
CA ILE A 1194 37.44 19.09 -49.83
C ILE A 1194 37.33 17.80 -50.70
N ARG A 1195 36.92 17.99 -51.97
CA ARG A 1195 37.39 17.42 -53.26
C ARG A 1195 37.47 15.90 -53.61
N VAL A 1196 37.05 15.64 -54.87
CA VAL A 1196 37.29 14.50 -55.84
C VAL A 1196 36.77 13.09 -55.46
N GLN A 1197 36.27 12.22 -56.36
CA GLN A 1197 36.19 12.23 -57.84
C GLN A 1197 35.01 11.36 -58.41
N ASP A 1198 34.51 11.73 -59.60
CA ASP A 1198 33.69 11.05 -60.63
C ASP A 1198 33.18 9.59 -60.45
N GLY A 1199 31.94 9.32 -60.91
CA GLY A 1199 31.72 8.18 -61.85
C GLY A 1199 30.48 7.27 -61.76
N VAL A 1200 29.51 7.52 -62.66
CA VAL A 1200 28.74 6.53 -63.47
C VAL A 1200 27.52 5.76 -62.85
N VAL A 1201 26.50 5.67 -63.72
CA VAL A 1201 25.16 5.07 -63.64
C VAL A 1201 25.17 3.55 -63.90
N LEU A 1202 24.25 2.77 -63.29
CA LEU A 1202 23.39 1.77 -63.99
C LEU A 1202 22.43 1.00 -63.04
N ASP A 1203 21.23 0.74 -63.54
CA ASP A 1203 20.11 -0.07 -63.01
C ASP A 1203 19.63 -1.02 -64.14
N PRO A 1204 18.83 -2.09 -63.89
CA PRO A 1204 18.83 -3.03 -62.76
C PRO A 1204 19.19 -4.46 -63.28
N PRO A 1205 18.32 -5.45 -63.67
CA PRO A 1205 16.90 -5.79 -63.38
C PRO A 1205 16.61 -7.27 -62.93
N ILE A 1206 15.34 -7.53 -62.57
CA ILE A 1206 14.50 -8.74 -62.82
C ILE A 1206 14.38 -9.91 -61.78
N ASN A 1207 13.13 -10.01 -61.27
CA ASN A 1207 12.29 -11.14 -60.80
C ASN A 1207 12.59 -11.89 -59.49
N ASP A 1208 11.61 -12.47 -58.77
CA ASP A 1208 10.13 -12.30 -58.52
C ASP A 1208 9.51 -13.68 -58.15
N ASP A 1209 8.29 -13.66 -57.58
CA ASP A 1209 7.35 -14.76 -57.24
C ASP A 1209 7.76 -15.70 -56.07
N ASP A 1210 6.92 -16.14 -55.12
CA ASP A 1210 5.61 -15.74 -54.55
C ASP A 1210 5.48 -16.55 -53.21
N VAL A 1211 5.11 -16.03 -52.02
CA VAL A 1211 3.88 -15.37 -51.51
C VAL A 1211 2.78 -16.35 -51.02
N ASP A 1212 2.62 -16.39 -49.68
CA ASP A 1212 1.40 -16.43 -48.84
C ASP A 1212 0.26 -17.47 -49.08
N SER A 1213 -0.69 -17.73 -48.16
CA SER A 1213 -1.01 -17.19 -46.82
C SER A 1213 -1.62 -18.27 -45.91
#